data_AF-D2TYT6-F1
#
_entry.id   AF-D2TYT6-F1
#
_cell.length_a   1.000
_cell.length_b   1.000
_cell.length_c   1.000
_cell.angle_alpha   90.00
_cell.angle_beta   90.00
_cell.angle_gamma   90.00
#
_symmetry.space_group_name_H-M   'P 1'
#
loop_
_entity.id
_entity.type
_entity.pdbx_description
1 polymer ?
#
loop_
_entity_poly.entity_id
_entity_poly.type
_entity_poly.pdbx_seq_one_letter_code
_entity_poly.pdbx_strand_id
1 'polypeptide(L)'
;MAIVIEKNSKTGKLIYAFFDPNNGVIQIENKDIFIEFLNYIVKIRRDSYNFIRLRDGTMDVLISEMEYDEKITEQAILPKLDEKLINITTNKILCDNEYKFILDLKTKIIFKNFNDNTRTTHIELISEKHKPKSINILMNSLSSDEILVFFTNQHKNILALAENNLHICITNENYEIRKITDVSDVIYRLRNSRERLEFYLSDPIVTLPRERLPLEICELHNNEVLGSRTPIKLDNLWDPSVNPELIPQQNKTQLIAEANNLYNVIIQLEGEDIINKAAANLIGKHPNNTILIQYDLENDQYRLVYGDIDKVITNNSRWLLIGHGHFDEQKKQRLFANQSAYTIVDKLKKLKTSLLANNEPDKIVLLGCKLGQGNLLDNFALNISQEFWQKEFKSTLVAYTKDLSIYHNGKKEVYLDESNDSKQPAKYYKNQYQKDNNSGEITINGEALILYLLRQINSADITLSAAVTRYRDYLSQYFYYPNGELDLDLLKTIAYDGEAYKVFADNFTIDERIINNYDIGVLIDNLHGKNIDNVPLWPKVNAANITAGLSQALDENSSQIIFRFSGDKKYQQQAELLARQIPENTFIFQMDKDSNKAILEYGELDKLNNTKIKKWILLGNIATTPEQSLFEGLLSVKLGCVP
;
A
#
# COMPACT_ATOMS: atom_id res chain seq x y z
N MET A 1 -33.87 -8.95 9.69
CA MET A 1 -33.75 -7.84 10.68
C MET A 1 -34.53 -8.24 11.91
N ALA A 2 -34.15 -7.75 13.08
CA ALA A 2 -34.94 -7.93 14.30
C ALA A 2 -35.07 -6.60 15.03
N ILE A 3 -36.22 -6.35 15.65
CA ILE A 3 -36.40 -5.23 16.57
C ILE A 3 -36.58 -5.84 17.95
N VAL A 4 -35.75 -5.39 18.89
CA VAL A 4 -35.83 -5.80 20.29
C VAL A 4 -36.08 -4.56 21.12
N ILE A 5 -37.09 -4.60 21.99
CA ILE A 5 -37.35 -3.53 22.96
C ILE A 5 -37.07 -4.10 24.33
N GLU A 6 -35.92 -3.74 24.89
CA GLU A 6 -35.49 -4.21 26.19
C GLU A 6 -35.76 -3.14 27.25
N LYS A 7 -36.43 -3.55 28.32
CA LYS A 7 -36.57 -2.71 29.50
C LYS A 7 -35.40 -2.98 30.44
N ASN A 8 -34.53 -1.99 30.62
CA ASN A 8 -33.45 -2.09 31.59
C ASN A 8 -34.03 -2.28 32.99
N SER A 9 -33.74 -3.42 33.61
CA SER A 9 -34.32 -3.85 34.89
C SER A 9 -33.92 -2.97 36.08
N LYS A 10 -32.80 -2.22 35.97
CA LYS A 10 -32.29 -1.34 37.02
C LYS A 10 -32.76 0.10 36.86
N THR A 11 -32.80 0.62 35.63
CA THR A 11 -33.10 2.04 35.36
C THR A 11 -34.52 2.29 34.87
N GLY A 12 -35.24 1.25 34.45
CA GLY A 12 -36.58 1.34 33.87
C GLY A 12 -36.62 1.95 32.47
N LYS A 13 -35.48 2.38 31.92
CA LYS A 13 -35.35 2.89 30.56
C LYS A 13 -35.60 1.78 29.55
N LEU A 14 -36.26 2.12 28.45
CA LEU A 14 -36.41 1.26 27.29
C LEU A 14 -35.23 1.50 26.34
N ILE A 15 -34.57 0.42 25.94
CA ILE A 15 -33.56 0.39 24.89
C ILE A 15 -34.24 -0.23 23.67
N TYR A 16 -34.31 0.53 22.59
CA TYR A 16 -34.82 0.07 21.31
C TYR A 16 -33.63 -0.38 20.48
N ALA A 17 -33.54 -1.68 20.20
CA ALA A 17 -32.47 -2.27 19.42
C ALA A 17 -32.99 -2.69 18.05
N PHE A 18 -32.24 -2.36 16.99
CA PHE A 18 -32.47 -2.82 15.63
C PHE A 18 -31.28 -3.65 15.17
N PHE A 19 -31.52 -4.92 14.84
CA PHE A 19 -30.53 -5.80 14.26
C PHE A 19 -30.62 -5.80 12.73
N ASP A 20 -29.50 -5.46 12.11
CA ASP A 20 -29.24 -5.56 10.69
C ASP A 20 -28.14 -6.61 10.44
N PRO A 21 -28.34 -7.59 9.54
CA PRO A 21 -27.30 -8.52 9.12
C PRO A 21 -25.99 -7.88 8.66
N ASN A 22 -26.04 -6.68 8.08
CA ASN A 22 -24.87 -5.93 7.60
C ASN A 22 -24.26 -5.02 8.67
N ASN A 23 -25.08 -4.49 9.59
CA ASN A 23 -24.66 -3.44 10.53
C ASN A 23 -24.55 -3.91 12.00
N GLY A 24 -25.01 -5.12 12.34
CA GLY A 24 -25.08 -5.59 13.72
C GLY A 24 -26.27 -4.99 14.47
N VAL A 25 -26.13 -4.79 15.78
CA VAL A 25 -27.19 -4.25 16.64
C VAL A 25 -26.98 -2.75 16.86
N ILE A 26 -27.95 -1.95 16.41
CA ILE A 26 -28.08 -0.51 16.66
C ILE A 26 -28.95 -0.32 17.89
N GLN A 27 -28.52 0.46 18.89
CA GLN A 27 -29.27 0.70 20.12
C GLN A 27 -29.61 2.18 20.29
N ILE A 28 -30.90 2.46 20.48
CA ILE A 28 -31.42 3.83 20.63
C ILE A 28 -32.19 3.90 21.96
N GLU A 29 -31.80 4.82 22.85
CA GLU A 29 -32.50 5.04 24.13
C GLU A 29 -33.71 5.96 24.01
N ASN A 30 -33.85 6.70 22.90
CA ASN A 30 -34.92 7.67 22.67
C ASN A 30 -35.93 7.13 21.64
N LYS A 31 -37.20 7.08 22.03
CA LYS A 31 -38.28 6.55 21.19
C LYS A 31 -38.49 7.34 19.89
N ASP A 32 -38.42 8.66 19.94
CA ASP A 32 -38.70 9.51 18.78
C ASP A 32 -37.58 9.40 17.75
N ILE A 33 -36.32 9.38 18.22
CA ILE A 33 -35.15 9.09 17.36
C ILE A 33 -35.26 7.68 16.78
N PHE A 34 -35.72 6.69 17.55
CA PHE A 34 -35.93 5.33 17.05
C PHE A 34 -37.02 5.28 15.97
N ILE A 35 -38.10 6.05 16.10
CA ILE A 35 -39.14 6.17 15.08
C ILE A 35 -38.61 6.86 13.83
N GLU A 36 -37.84 7.94 13.96
CA GLU A 36 -37.18 8.61 12.83
C GLU A 36 -36.21 7.67 12.11
N PHE A 37 -35.43 6.90 12.85
CA PHE A 37 -34.56 5.85 12.33
C PHE A 37 -35.36 4.80 11.54
N LEU A 38 -36.46 4.27 12.11
CA LEU A 38 -37.31 3.31 11.41
C LEU A 38 -37.92 3.91 10.14
N ASN A 39 -38.38 5.17 10.20
CA ASN A 39 -38.90 5.87 9.02
C ASN A 39 -37.82 6.06 7.96
N TYR A 40 -36.59 6.40 8.35
CA TYR A 40 -35.45 6.46 7.46
C TYR A 40 -35.22 5.10 6.80
N ILE A 41 -35.08 4.02 7.57
CA ILE A 41 -34.87 2.66 7.04
C ILE A 41 -36.02 2.25 6.10
N VAL A 42 -37.28 2.46 6.50
CA VAL A 42 -38.45 2.03 5.73
C VAL A 42 -38.67 2.88 4.48
N LYS A 43 -38.37 4.18 4.52
CA LYS A 43 -38.57 5.09 3.38
C LYS A 43 -37.38 5.06 2.42
N ILE A 44 -36.18 5.11 2.97
CA ILE A 44 -34.93 5.26 2.23
C ILE A 44 -34.37 3.89 1.80
N ARG A 45 -34.42 2.88 2.65
CA ARG A 45 -33.76 1.58 2.38
C ARG A 45 -34.72 0.49 1.96
N ARG A 46 -35.90 0.86 1.46
CA ARG A 46 -36.98 -0.09 1.24
C ARG A 46 -36.65 -1.23 0.31
N ASP A 47 -35.92 -0.95 -0.77
CA ASP A 47 -35.61 -1.92 -1.80
C ASP A 47 -34.45 -2.82 -1.34
N SER A 48 -33.51 -2.27 -0.56
CA SER A 48 -32.45 -3.03 0.10
C SER A 48 -33.00 -4.11 1.03
N TYR A 49 -34.13 -3.84 1.69
CA TYR A 49 -34.78 -4.71 2.67
C TYR A 49 -36.09 -5.36 2.19
N ASN A 50 -36.48 -5.16 0.93
CA ASN A 50 -37.72 -5.67 0.33
C ASN A 50 -38.99 -5.36 1.15
N PHE A 51 -39.12 -4.14 1.70
CA PHE A 51 -40.37 -3.76 2.36
C PHE A 51 -41.51 -3.68 1.34
N ILE A 52 -42.56 -4.47 1.56
CA ILE A 52 -43.69 -4.54 0.62
C ILE A 52 -44.51 -3.27 0.76
N ARG A 53 -44.57 -2.48 -0.31
CA ARG A 53 -45.40 -1.27 -0.37
C ARG A 53 -46.85 -1.62 -0.65
N LEU A 54 -47.72 -1.24 0.27
CA LEU A 54 -49.16 -1.34 0.15
C LEU A 54 -49.71 -0.19 -0.71
N ARG A 55 -50.92 -0.37 -1.26
CA ARG A 55 -51.53 0.56 -2.24
C ARG A 55 -51.79 1.97 -1.68
N ASP A 56 -51.88 2.11 -0.36
CA ASP A 56 -52.03 3.37 0.34
C ASP A 56 -50.69 4.06 0.66
N GLY A 57 -49.56 3.44 0.27
CA GLY A 57 -48.22 3.93 0.51
C GLY A 57 -47.58 3.46 1.82
N THR A 58 -48.27 2.64 2.63
CA THR A 58 -47.71 2.03 3.85
C THR A 58 -46.87 0.77 3.54
N MET A 59 -46.14 0.22 4.53
CA MET A 59 -45.15 -0.85 4.33
C MET A 59 -45.40 -2.04 5.28
N ASP A 60 -45.29 -3.28 4.78
CA ASP A 60 -45.51 -4.52 5.54
C ASP A 60 -44.22 -5.06 6.21
N VAL A 61 -44.29 -5.56 7.46
CA VAL A 61 -43.13 -6.02 8.26
C VAL A 61 -43.45 -7.30 9.06
N LEU A 62 -42.57 -8.31 9.01
CA LEU A 62 -42.72 -9.63 9.66
C LEU A 62 -41.60 -9.88 10.70
N ILE A 63 -41.91 -10.54 11.85
CA ILE A 63 -40.98 -10.69 13.02
C ILE A 63 -40.76 -12.19 13.37
N SER A 64 -39.52 -12.61 13.69
CA SER A 64 -39.14 -13.98 14.15
C SER A 64 -37.83 -13.98 15.00
N GLU A 65 -37.61 -14.95 15.91
CA GLU A 65 -36.58 -14.95 17.00
C GLU A 65 -35.75 -16.29 17.08
N MET A 66 -34.42 -16.28 17.34
CA MET A 66 -33.53 -17.50 17.44
C MET A 66 -32.27 -17.33 18.36
N GLU A 67 -31.70 -18.43 18.93
CA GLU A 67 -30.54 -18.53 19.88
C GLU A 67 -29.22 -19.16 19.30
N TYR A 68 -28.07 -19.03 20.00
CA TYR A 68 -26.64 -19.18 19.56
C TYR A 68 -25.88 -20.51 19.95
N ASP A 69 -24.80 -20.92 19.22
CA ASP A 69 -23.93 -22.13 19.46
C ASP A 69 -22.39 -21.85 19.32
N GLU A 70 -21.57 -22.42 20.21
CA GLU A 70 -20.14 -22.11 20.49
C GLU A 70 -19.09 -23.02 19.81
N LYS A 71 -19.45 -24.00 18.97
CA LYS A 71 -18.54 -25.10 18.59
C LYS A 71 -17.48 -24.86 17.49
N ILE A 72 -17.34 -23.67 16.90
CA ILE A 72 -16.63 -23.53 15.60
C ILE A 72 -15.12 -23.20 15.71
N THR A 73 -14.58 -22.85 16.88
CA THR A 73 -13.24 -22.20 16.96
C THR A 73 -12.01 -23.08 17.27
N GLU A 74 -12.11 -24.40 17.43
CA GLU A 74 -11.01 -25.17 18.04
C GLU A 74 -9.95 -25.81 17.11
N GLN A 75 -10.06 -25.79 15.78
CA GLN A 75 -9.17 -26.64 14.95
C GLN A 75 -8.58 -25.98 13.69
N ALA A 76 -7.42 -25.33 13.82
CA ALA A 76 -6.46 -25.20 12.71
C ALA A 76 -5.02 -24.98 13.22
N ILE A 77 -4.13 -25.97 13.06
CA ILE A 77 -2.68 -25.87 13.30
C ILE A 77 -1.96 -25.98 11.94
N LEU A 78 -1.08 -25.03 11.61
CA LEU A 78 -0.30 -25.01 10.35
C LEU A 78 1.10 -25.64 10.51
N PRO A 79 1.66 -26.28 9.45
CA PRO A 79 2.95 -26.99 9.52
C PRO A 79 4.18 -26.08 9.33
N LYS A 80 5.33 -26.55 9.85
CA LYS A 80 6.64 -25.86 9.85
C LYS A 80 7.46 -26.18 8.58
N LEU A 81 8.10 -25.17 7.98
CA LEU A 81 8.84 -25.27 6.71
C LEU A 81 10.34 -25.64 6.89
N ASP A 82 10.93 -26.28 5.87
CA ASP A 82 12.33 -26.73 5.80
C ASP A 82 13.25 -25.67 5.16
N GLU A 83 14.29 -25.25 5.88
CA GLU A 83 15.27 -24.22 5.50
C GLU A 83 16.07 -24.57 4.23
N LYS A 84 16.31 -25.87 3.97
CA LYS A 84 17.01 -26.31 2.77
C LYS A 84 16.17 -26.12 1.51
N LEU A 85 14.85 -26.32 1.64
CA LEU A 85 13.87 -26.05 0.58
C LEU A 85 13.77 -24.54 0.31
N ILE A 86 13.85 -23.71 1.35
CA ILE A 86 13.88 -22.25 1.22
C ILE A 86 15.11 -21.82 0.39
N ASN A 87 16.32 -22.27 0.73
CA ASN A 87 17.55 -21.87 0.03
C ASN A 87 17.60 -22.31 -1.44
N ILE A 88 17.11 -23.52 -1.75
CA ILE A 88 16.96 -24.02 -3.13
C ILE A 88 16.00 -23.13 -3.91
N THR A 89 14.86 -22.79 -3.28
CA THR A 89 13.83 -21.97 -3.91
C THR A 89 14.35 -20.55 -4.18
N THR A 90 15.05 -19.93 -3.23
CA THR A 90 15.61 -18.59 -3.38
C THR A 90 16.58 -18.49 -4.57
N ASN A 91 17.56 -19.38 -4.67
CA ASN A 91 18.52 -19.32 -5.78
C ASN A 91 17.88 -19.67 -7.13
N LYS A 92 16.90 -20.59 -7.16
CA LYS A 92 16.13 -20.87 -8.37
C LYS A 92 15.41 -19.61 -8.85
N ILE A 93 14.76 -18.89 -7.95
CA ILE A 93 14.11 -17.60 -8.25
C ILE A 93 15.14 -16.57 -8.77
N LEU A 94 16.33 -16.48 -8.17
CA LEU A 94 17.38 -15.55 -8.63
C LEU A 94 17.86 -15.89 -10.04
N CYS A 95 18.02 -17.18 -10.36
CA CYS A 95 18.40 -17.63 -11.70
C CYS A 95 17.28 -17.44 -12.74
N ASP A 96 16.03 -17.78 -12.40
CA ASP A 96 14.88 -17.66 -13.30
C ASP A 96 14.65 -16.20 -13.74
N ASN A 97 15.00 -15.25 -12.87
CA ASN A 97 14.88 -13.82 -13.13
C ASN A 97 16.18 -13.17 -13.68
N GLU A 98 17.22 -13.96 -13.92
CA GLU A 98 18.57 -13.48 -14.23
C GLU A 98 19.08 -12.34 -13.32
N TYR A 99 18.92 -12.49 -12.01
CA TYR A 99 19.13 -11.40 -11.05
C TYR A 99 20.58 -10.90 -11.06
N LYS A 100 20.76 -9.57 -10.98
CA LYS A 100 22.06 -8.89 -11.11
C LYS A 100 22.43 -8.22 -9.80
N PHE A 101 23.64 -8.46 -9.31
CA PHE A 101 24.19 -7.78 -8.15
C PHE A 101 25.44 -6.99 -8.55
N ILE A 102 25.45 -5.71 -8.23
CA ILE A 102 26.60 -4.84 -8.47
C ILE A 102 27.58 -5.05 -7.31
N LEU A 103 28.86 -5.28 -7.60
CA LEU A 103 29.91 -5.45 -6.57
C LEU A 103 30.71 -4.16 -6.37
N ASP A 104 30.96 -3.41 -7.45
CA ASP A 104 31.52 -2.06 -7.45
C ASP A 104 31.04 -1.28 -8.70
N LEU A 105 31.47 -0.03 -8.88
CA LEU A 105 31.08 0.84 -10.00
C LEU A 105 31.27 0.20 -11.40
N LYS A 106 32.11 -0.83 -11.52
CA LYS A 106 32.54 -1.41 -12.80
C LYS A 106 32.36 -2.92 -12.87
N THR A 107 31.85 -3.55 -11.81
CA THR A 107 31.83 -5.00 -11.66
C THR A 107 30.49 -5.46 -11.13
N LYS A 108 29.91 -6.50 -11.73
CA LYS A 108 28.63 -7.09 -11.33
C LYS A 108 28.64 -8.60 -11.48
N ILE A 109 27.85 -9.30 -10.69
CA ILE A 109 27.49 -10.71 -10.92
C ILE A 109 26.06 -10.81 -11.46
N ILE A 110 25.81 -11.84 -12.26
CA ILE A 110 24.48 -12.18 -12.80
C ILE A 110 24.23 -13.65 -12.52
N PHE A 111 23.15 -13.98 -11.82
CA PHE A 111 22.65 -15.35 -11.70
C PHE A 111 22.03 -15.73 -13.03
N LYS A 112 22.46 -16.84 -13.64
CA LYS A 112 22.10 -17.15 -15.03
C LYS A 112 21.26 -18.40 -15.21
N ASN A 113 21.57 -19.45 -14.46
CA ASN A 113 20.85 -20.72 -14.59
C ASN A 113 21.00 -21.54 -13.32
N PHE A 114 19.95 -22.27 -12.98
CA PHE A 114 19.97 -23.26 -11.90
C PHE A 114 19.75 -24.66 -12.47
N ASN A 115 20.63 -25.60 -12.14
CA ASN A 115 20.48 -27.01 -12.52
C ASN A 115 19.93 -27.82 -11.33
N ASP A 116 18.66 -28.21 -11.45
CA ASP A 116 17.94 -29.00 -10.45
C ASP A 116 18.60 -30.36 -10.17
N ASN A 117 19.21 -30.99 -11.18
CA ASN A 117 19.81 -32.33 -11.08
C ASN A 117 21.15 -32.33 -10.35
N THR A 118 22.02 -31.36 -10.68
CA THR A 118 23.37 -31.24 -10.10
C THR A 118 23.40 -30.33 -8.87
N ARG A 119 22.29 -29.63 -8.57
CA ARG A 119 22.20 -28.60 -7.53
C ARG A 119 23.29 -27.55 -7.70
N THR A 120 23.48 -27.07 -8.93
CA THR A 120 24.49 -26.06 -9.24
C THR A 120 23.86 -24.77 -9.74
N THR A 121 24.38 -23.65 -9.24
CA THR A 121 24.06 -22.30 -9.70
C THR A 121 25.14 -21.81 -10.64
N HIS A 122 24.71 -21.31 -11.80
CA HIS A 122 25.57 -20.68 -12.79
C HIS A 122 25.53 -19.15 -12.64
N ILE A 123 26.70 -18.53 -12.57
CA ILE A 123 26.86 -17.08 -12.38
C ILE A 123 27.85 -16.53 -13.41
N GLU A 124 27.55 -15.36 -13.94
CA GLU A 124 28.49 -14.55 -14.72
C GLU A 124 29.00 -13.37 -13.91
N LEU A 125 30.32 -13.25 -13.75
CA LEU A 125 30.99 -12.09 -13.18
C LEU A 125 31.51 -11.20 -14.33
N ILE A 126 30.94 -10.01 -14.47
CA ILE A 126 31.18 -9.07 -15.56
C ILE A 126 31.91 -7.85 -15.01
N SER A 127 32.95 -7.40 -15.71
CA SER A 127 33.68 -6.18 -15.40
C SER A 127 33.93 -5.34 -16.66
N GLU A 128 33.99 -4.01 -16.54
CA GLU A 128 34.34 -3.11 -17.66
C GLU A 128 35.78 -3.33 -18.17
N LYS A 129 36.69 -3.79 -17.30
CA LYS A 129 38.13 -3.88 -17.58
C LYS A 129 38.60 -5.30 -17.93
N HIS A 130 37.84 -6.33 -17.58
CA HIS A 130 38.22 -7.72 -17.70
C HIS A 130 37.17 -8.50 -18.51
N LYS A 131 37.60 -9.56 -19.21
CA LYS A 131 36.65 -10.45 -19.89
C LYS A 131 35.70 -11.09 -18.86
N PRO A 132 34.41 -11.25 -19.18
CA PRO A 132 33.45 -11.91 -18.30
C PRO A 132 33.94 -13.29 -17.86
N LYS A 133 33.74 -13.59 -16.58
CA LYS A 133 34.04 -14.90 -15.99
C LYS A 133 32.72 -15.67 -15.81
N SER A 134 32.70 -16.89 -16.29
CA SER A 134 31.60 -17.85 -16.20
C SER A 134 31.92 -18.84 -15.07
N ILE A 135 31.06 -18.90 -14.06
CA ILE A 135 31.35 -19.54 -12.77
C ILE A 135 30.23 -20.49 -12.36
N ASN A 136 30.61 -21.72 -12.00
CA ASN A 136 29.68 -22.72 -11.46
C ASN A 136 29.92 -22.94 -9.96
N ILE A 137 28.82 -22.98 -9.18
CA ILE A 137 28.84 -23.12 -7.73
C ILE A 137 27.87 -24.22 -7.31
N LEU A 138 28.30 -25.12 -6.42
CA LEU A 138 27.44 -26.15 -5.84
C LEU A 138 26.59 -25.58 -4.70
N MET A 139 25.27 -25.69 -4.80
CA MET A 139 24.31 -25.09 -3.86
C MET A 139 24.12 -25.85 -2.55
N ASN A 140 24.43 -27.15 -2.50
CA ASN A 140 24.30 -27.91 -1.25
C ASN A 140 25.22 -27.39 -0.13
N SER A 141 26.10 -26.44 -0.45
CA SER A 141 27.12 -25.88 0.43
C SER A 141 27.02 -24.35 0.66
N LEU A 142 26.19 -23.59 -0.08
CA LEU A 142 26.00 -22.14 0.14
C LEU A 142 24.57 -21.66 -0.07
N SER A 143 24.10 -20.75 0.78
CA SER A 143 22.94 -19.89 0.51
C SER A 143 23.28 -18.78 -0.50
N SER A 144 22.26 -18.10 -1.03
CA SER A 144 22.45 -16.92 -1.90
C SER A 144 23.28 -15.83 -1.21
N ASP A 145 23.06 -15.64 0.09
CA ASP A 145 23.73 -14.61 0.88
C ASP A 145 25.22 -14.93 1.03
N GLU A 146 25.57 -16.20 1.24
CA GLU A 146 26.97 -16.61 1.32
C GLU A 146 27.69 -16.51 -0.04
N ILE A 147 26.99 -16.76 -1.15
CA ILE A 147 27.52 -16.52 -2.50
C ILE A 147 27.83 -15.03 -2.69
N LEU A 148 26.91 -14.16 -2.27
CA LEU A 148 27.07 -12.71 -2.40
C LEU A 148 28.24 -12.18 -1.57
N VAL A 149 28.35 -12.62 -0.32
CA VAL A 149 29.47 -12.26 0.56
C VAL A 149 30.81 -12.70 -0.06
N PHE A 150 30.88 -13.92 -0.58
CA PHE A 150 32.08 -14.43 -1.25
C PHE A 150 32.53 -13.53 -2.41
N PHE A 151 31.62 -13.18 -3.32
CA PHE A 151 31.98 -12.34 -4.48
C PHE A 151 32.28 -10.90 -4.10
N THR A 152 31.57 -10.36 -3.11
CA THR A 152 31.85 -9.02 -2.58
C THR A 152 33.31 -8.91 -2.15
N ASN A 153 33.81 -9.93 -1.45
CA ASN A 153 35.18 -9.92 -0.93
C ASN A 153 36.24 -10.34 -1.96
N GLN A 154 35.91 -11.27 -2.87
CA GLN A 154 36.92 -11.97 -3.68
C GLN A 154 36.88 -11.66 -5.18
N HIS A 155 35.94 -10.84 -5.68
CA HIS A 155 35.79 -10.60 -7.12
C HIS A 155 37.04 -10.08 -7.81
N LYS A 156 37.83 -9.21 -7.18
CA LYS A 156 39.08 -8.69 -7.77
C LYS A 156 40.11 -9.80 -7.98
N ASN A 157 40.23 -10.71 -7.00
CA ASN A 157 41.11 -11.87 -7.07
C ASN A 157 40.66 -12.82 -8.18
N ILE A 158 39.34 -13.03 -8.33
CA ILE A 158 38.76 -13.88 -9.37
C ILE A 158 38.94 -13.26 -10.77
N LEU A 159 38.76 -11.95 -10.91
CA LEU A 159 38.93 -11.23 -12.18
C LEU A 159 40.40 -11.20 -12.67
N ALA A 160 41.35 -11.27 -11.73
CA ALA A 160 42.78 -11.34 -12.04
C ALA A 160 43.22 -12.70 -12.62
N LEU A 161 42.40 -13.75 -12.50
CA LEU A 161 42.70 -15.07 -13.06
C LEU A 161 42.73 -15.03 -14.60
N ALA A 162 43.57 -15.84 -15.23
CA ALA A 162 43.65 -15.92 -16.68
C ALA A 162 42.44 -16.68 -17.29
N GLU A 163 41.87 -17.59 -16.51
CA GLU A 163 40.81 -18.51 -16.90
C GLU A 163 39.44 -17.85 -16.84
N ASN A 164 38.62 -18.06 -17.87
CA ASN A 164 37.27 -17.48 -17.92
C ASN A 164 36.16 -18.43 -17.49
N ASN A 165 36.43 -19.74 -17.42
CA ASN A 165 35.47 -20.75 -16.99
C ASN A 165 35.98 -21.38 -15.69
N LEU A 166 35.27 -21.14 -14.59
CA LEU A 166 35.71 -21.46 -13.24
C LEU A 166 34.66 -22.32 -12.53
N HIS A 167 35.13 -23.16 -11.61
CA HIS A 167 34.31 -23.89 -10.67
C HIS A 167 34.77 -23.54 -9.25
N ILE A 168 33.83 -23.22 -8.37
CA ILE A 168 34.13 -22.97 -6.95
C ILE A 168 33.69 -24.19 -6.14
N CYS A 169 34.66 -24.89 -5.58
CA CYS A 169 34.45 -26.00 -4.65
C CYS A 169 34.67 -25.48 -3.22
N ILE A 170 33.91 -26.04 -2.28
CA ILE A 170 33.97 -25.62 -0.88
C ILE A 170 34.45 -26.79 -0.06
N THR A 171 35.58 -26.60 0.59
CA THR A 171 36.07 -27.52 1.61
C THR A 171 35.71 -26.99 2.99
N ASN A 172 35.93 -27.78 4.03
CA ASN A 172 35.56 -27.40 5.40
C ASN A 172 36.23 -26.08 5.86
N GLU A 173 37.30 -25.63 5.19
CA GLU A 173 38.10 -24.47 5.62
C GLU A 173 38.31 -23.42 4.52
N ASN A 174 38.20 -23.76 3.23
CA ASN A 174 38.56 -22.85 2.13
C ASN A 174 37.61 -22.92 0.92
N TYR A 175 37.61 -21.87 0.11
CA TYR A 175 37.08 -21.86 -1.25
C TYR A 175 38.18 -22.26 -2.23
N GLU A 176 38.00 -23.37 -2.95
CA GLU A 176 38.92 -23.82 -3.98
C GLU A 176 38.39 -23.44 -5.36
N ILE A 177 39.15 -22.62 -6.10
CA ILE A 177 38.84 -22.25 -7.47
C ILE A 177 39.58 -23.20 -8.40
N ARG A 178 38.81 -23.93 -9.21
CA ARG A 178 39.31 -24.94 -10.15
C ARG A 178 38.95 -24.54 -11.58
N LYS A 179 39.82 -24.90 -12.53
CA LYS A 179 39.55 -24.72 -13.95
C LYS A 179 38.64 -25.84 -14.41
N ILE A 180 37.72 -25.51 -15.31
CA ILE A 180 36.99 -26.51 -16.08
C ILE A 180 37.88 -26.91 -17.27
N THR A 181 38.42 -28.14 -17.25
CA THR A 181 39.51 -28.56 -18.15
C THR A 181 39.02 -28.93 -19.55
N ASP A 182 37.76 -29.30 -19.73
CA ASP A 182 37.14 -29.53 -21.04
C ASP A 182 35.79 -28.79 -21.15
N VAL A 183 35.80 -27.65 -21.84
CA VAL A 183 34.68 -26.70 -21.95
C VAL A 183 33.56 -27.23 -22.85
N SER A 184 33.84 -28.27 -23.66
CA SER A 184 32.91 -28.83 -24.63
C SER A 184 31.75 -29.61 -23.98
N ASP A 185 31.93 -30.09 -22.74
CA ASP A 185 31.02 -31.08 -22.14
C ASP A 185 30.24 -30.61 -20.91
N VAL A 186 30.68 -29.59 -20.16
CA VAL A 186 30.01 -29.21 -18.91
C VAL A 186 28.62 -28.58 -19.13
N ILE A 187 28.45 -27.75 -20.16
CA ILE A 187 27.14 -27.12 -20.46
C ILE A 187 26.23 -28.07 -21.28
N TYR A 188 26.81 -28.94 -22.11
CA TYR A 188 26.04 -29.78 -23.05
C TYR A 188 25.75 -31.21 -22.51
N ARG A 189 26.65 -31.83 -21.73
CA ARG A 189 26.49 -33.21 -21.23
C ARG A 189 25.90 -33.34 -19.83
N LEU A 190 25.94 -32.29 -18.98
CA LEU A 190 25.32 -32.30 -17.64
C LEU A 190 23.79 -32.17 -17.64
N ARG A 191 23.14 -32.15 -18.81
CA ARG A 191 21.66 -32.19 -18.86
C ARG A 191 21.09 -33.47 -18.28
N ASN A 192 21.78 -34.62 -18.39
CA ASN A 192 21.14 -35.93 -18.20
C ASN A 192 21.93 -37.03 -17.44
N SER A 193 23.09 -36.79 -16.84
CA SER A 193 23.77 -37.84 -16.06
C SER A 193 24.33 -37.36 -14.72
N ARG A 194 24.22 -38.25 -13.72
CA ARG A 194 24.68 -38.11 -12.34
C ARG A 194 26.20 -38.35 -12.24
N GLU A 195 26.97 -37.91 -13.23
CA GLU A 195 28.44 -38.05 -13.22
C GLU A 195 29.07 -36.97 -12.34
N ARG A 196 30.10 -37.36 -11.57
CA ARG A 196 30.77 -36.45 -10.64
C ARG A 196 31.49 -35.33 -11.41
N LEU A 197 31.00 -34.10 -11.27
CA LEU A 197 31.62 -32.86 -11.75
C LEU A 197 33.13 -32.80 -11.43
N GLU A 198 33.57 -33.41 -10.33
CA GLU A 198 34.96 -33.54 -9.88
C GLU A 198 35.93 -34.09 -10.95
N PHE A 199 35.47 -34.95 -11.87
CA PHE A 199 36.31 -35.58 -12.90
C PHE A 199 36.77 -34.60 -13.99
N TYR A 200 36.06 -33.48 -14.13
CA TYR A 200 36.28 -32.47 -15.18
C TYR A 200 36.94 -31.19 -14.63
N LEU A 201 37.38 -31.24 -13.38
CA LEU A 201 38.04 -30.11 -12.71
C LEU A 201 39.55 -30.33 -12.68
N SER A 202 40.30 -29.24 -12.85
CA SER A 202 41.73 -29.25 -12.55
C SER A 202 41.98 -29.39 -11.05
N ASP A 203 43.25 -29.58 -10.70
CA ASP A 203 43.74 -29.21 -9.37
C ASP A 203 43.40 -27.74 -9.07
N PRO A 204 43.27 -27.35 -7.78
CA PRO A 204 42.98 -25.97 -7.40
C PRO A 204 43.99 -25.00 -8.01
N ILE A 205 43.48 -24.02 -8.75
CA ILE A 205 44.31 -22.93 -9.29
C ILE A 205 44.60 -21.93 -8.17
N VAL A 206 43.59 -21.68 -7.32
CA VAL A 206 43.67 -20.78 -6.17
C VAL A 206 42.85 -21.35 -5.03
N THR A 207 43.39 -21.29 -3.82
CA THR A 207 42.68 -21.58 -2.58
C THR A 207 42.53 -20.28 -1.81
N LEU A 208 41.29 -19.87 -1.55
CA LEU A 208 40.97 -18.65 -0.81
C LEU A 208 40.45 -19.02 0.59
N PRO A 209 40.96 -18.39 1.65
CA PRO A 209 40.46 -18.63 2.99
C PRO A 209 38.99 -18.25 3.11
N ARG A 210 38.20 -19.05 3.83
CA ARG A 210 36.85 -18.65 4.25
C ARG A 210 36.98 -17.64 5.40
N GLU A 211 37.44 -16.43 5.08
CA GLU A 211 37.62 -15.36 6.06
C GLU A 211 36.31 -15.11 6.82
N ARG A 212 36.33 -15.33 8.15
CA ARG A 212 35.34 -14.76 9.06
C ARG A 212 35.82 -13.37 9.47
N LEU A 213 35.68 -12.41 8.58
CA LEU A 213 35.71 -10.99 8.95
C LEU A 213 34.26 -10.51 9.21
N PRO A 214 34.06 -9.53 10.11
CA PRO A 214 32.73 -8.97 10.38
C PRO A 214 32.12 -8.47 9.07
N LEU A 215 30.79 -8.41 9.02
CA LEU A 215 30.02 -7.71 8.00
C LEU A 215 30.36 -6.20 8.00
N GLU A 216 31.57 -5.83 7.57
CA GLU A 216 31.78 -4.54 6.93
C GLU A 216 31.44 -4.76 5.46
N ILE A 217 30.13 -4.64 5.21
CA ILE A 217 29.55 -4.46 3.88
C ILE A 217 30.49 -3.54 3.12
N CYS A 218 31.19 -4.07 2.11
CA CYS A 218 31.88 -3.25 1.13
C CYS A 218 30.94 -2.09 0.80
N GLU A 219 31.43 -0.86 0.92
CA GLU A 219 30.76 0.30 0.37
C GLU A 219 30.71 0.11 -1.16
N LEU A 220 29.77 -0.72 -1.60
CA LEU A 220 28.85 -0.37 -2.66
C LEU A 220 28.72 1.15 -2.62
N HIS A 221 28.88 1.81 -3.76
CA HIS A 221 28.12 3.03 -3.97
C HIS A 221 26.65 2.61 -3.93
N ASN A 222 26.17 2.33 -2.73
CA ASN A 222 24.78 2.18 -2.38
C ASN A 222 24.18 3.48 -2.85
N ASN A 223 23.04 3.38 -3.52
CA ASN A 223 22.16 4.52 -3.61
C ASN A 223 22.02 5.04 -2.19
N GLU A 224 22.64 6.18 -1.89
CA GLU A 224 22.51 6.82 -0.59
C GLU A 224 21.05 7.31 -0.53
N VAL A 225 20.19 6.39 -0.11
CA VAL A 225 18.76 6.59 0.11
C VAL A 225 18.50 6.64 1.59
N LEU A 226 17.57 7.51 1.98
CA LEU A 226 17.18 7.73 3.36
C LEU A 226 16.33 6.55 3.91
N GLY A 227 16.69 5.28 3.67
CA GLY A 227 15.82 4.14 4.02
C GLY A 227 16.44 2.73 4.05
N SER A 228 17.76 2.55 4.04
CA SER A 228 18.36 1.20 3.92
C SER A 228 19.40 0.82 4.98
N ARG A 229 19.52 1.58 6.08
CA ARG A 229 20.47 1.29 7.17
C ARG A 229 19.78 1.38 8.52
N THR A 230 20.35 0.70 9.52
CA THR A 230 19.90 0.77 10.91
C THR A 230 20.18 2.18 11.44
N PRO A 231 19.16 2.93 11.87
CA PRO A 231 19.29 4.27 12.44
C PRO A 231 20.42 4.42 13.45
N ILE A 232 21.38 5.29 13.16
CA ILE A 232 22.35 5.75 14.16
C ILE A 232 21.74 6.93 14.91
N LYS A 233 21.52 6.70 16.20
CA LYS A 233 21.05 7.69 17.17
C LYS A 233 22.05 8.85 17.29
N LEU A 234 21.54 10.05 17.59
CA LEU A 234 22.36 11.25 17.79
C LEU A 234 23.17 11.24 19.10
N ASP A 235 22.86 10.34 20.03
CA ASP A 235 23.40 10.30 21.40
C ASP A 235 24.88 9.84 21.51
N ASN A 236 25.45 9.24 20.45
CA ASN A 236 26.82 8.70 20.49
C ASN A 236 27.94 9.59 19.91
N LEU A 237 27.64 10.75 19.30
CA LEU A 237 28.67 11.68 18.79
C LEU A 237 28.16 13.14 18.75
N TRP A 238 28.41 13.90 19.81
CA TRP A 238 28.32 15.36 19.74
C TRP A 238 29.70 15.97 19.44
N ASP A 239 30.25 15.74 18.24
CA ASP A 239 31.26 16.63 17.61
C ASP A 239 31.32 16.44 16.07
N PRO A 240 31.57 17.51 15.28
CA PRO A 240 30.65 17.93 14.23
C PRO A 240 30.53 16.90 13.10
N SER A 241 29.32 16.56 12.68
CA SER A 241 29.13 15.68 11.52
C SER A 241 28.78 16.43 10.23
N VAL A 242 28.39 17.71 10.34
CA VAL A 242 28.24 18.61 9.19
C VAL A 242 29.32 19.69 9.31
N ASN A 243 30.43 19.52 8.59
CA ASN A 243 31.43 20.58 8.48
C ASN A 243 30.86 21.68 7.55
N PRO A 244 30.61 22.91 8.03
CA PRO A 244 30.13 24.00 7.18
C PRO A 244 31.07 24.30 6.01
N GLU A 245 32.36 23.96 6.13
CA GLU A 245 33.35 24.07 5.07
C GLU A 245 33.16 23.05 3.93
N LEU A 246 32.46 21.94 4.20
CA LEU A 246 32.08 20.93 3.20
C LEU A 246 30.74 21.25 2.50
N ILE A 247 30.04 22.32 2.90
CA ILE A 247 28.86 22.79 2.17
C ILE A 247 29.32 23.10 0.74
N PRO A 248 28.80 22.40 -0.28
CA PRO A 248 29.24 22.60 -1.65
C PRO A 248 29.11 24.08 -2.01
N GLN A 249 30.23 24.76 -2.27
CA GLN A 249 30.21 26.09 -2.84
C GLN A 249 29.69 25.96 -4.27
N GLN A 250 28.37 25.98 -4.44
CA GLN A 250 27.80 26.11 -5.77
C GLN A 250 28.24 27.47 -6.31
N ASN A 251 28.84 27.46 -7.50
CA ASN A 251 29.20 28.67 -8.22
C ASN A 251 28.03 29.65 -8.15
N LYS A 252 28.28 30.86 -7.62
CA LYS A 252 27.32 31.97 -7.45
C LYS A 252 26.51 32.30 -8.72
N THR A 253 26.88 31.76 -9.87
CA THR A 253 26.26 31.94 -11.18
C THR A 253 24.99 31.14 -11.46
N GLN A 254 24.53 30.26 -10.56
CA GLN A 254 23.22 29.57 -10.68
C GLN A 254 22.23 29.94 -9.56
N LEU A 255 22.35 31.13 -8.98
CA LEU A 255 21.32 31.73 -8.14
C LEU A 255 20.12 32.11 -9.02
N ILE A 256 19.23 31.15 -9.31
CA ILE A 256 17.89 31.50 -9.73
C ILE A 256 17.21 32.09 -8.50
N ALA A 257 17.06 33.41 -8.54
CA ALA A 257 16.17 34.14 -7.67
C ALA A 257 14.77 33.53 -7.78
N GLU A 258 14.33 32.84 -6.74
CA GLU A 258 12.91 32.80 -6.42
C GLU A 258 12.72 33.79 -5.28
N ALA A 259 12.18 34.94 -5.65
CA ALA A 259 11.74 36.01 -4.78
C ALA A 259 10.56 35.57 -3.90
N ASN A 260 10.81 34.60 -3.03
CA ASN A 260 9.91 34.26 -1.93
C ASN A 260 10.71 34.43 -0.63
N ASN A 261 10.20 35.24 0.30
CA ASN A 261 10.75 35.44 1.65
C ASN A 261 10.62 34.16 2.52
N LEU A 262 10.76 32.97 1.93
CA LEU A 262 10.62 31.66 2.57
C LEU A 262 11.98 31.21 3.10
N TYR A 263 12.07 31.10 4.42
CA TYR A 263 13.27 30.65 5.12
C TYR A 263 13.21 29.14 5.40
N ASN A 264 14.31 28.41 5.19
CA ASN A 264 14.34 26.96 5.41
C ASN A 264 14.80 26.63 6.83
N VAL A 265 14.04 25.82 7.54
CA VAL A 265 14.43 25.22 8.81
C VAL A 265 14.68 23.73 8.56
N ILE A 266 15.95 23.34 8.45
CA ILE A 266 16.30 21.93 8.35
C ILE A 266 16.38 21.36 9.76
N ILE A 267 15.64 20.29 10.01
CA ILE A 267 15.65 19.57 11.29
C ILE A 267 16.14 18.16 11.02
N GLN A 268 17.36 17.89 11.46
CA GLN A 268 18.02 16.60 11.35
C GLN A 268 17.67 15.74 12.57
N LEU A 269 17.06 14.59 12.33
CA LEU A 269 16.52 13.70 13.37
C LEU A 269 17.44 12.52 13.72
N GLU A 270 18.46 12.26 12.90
CA GLU A 270 19.41 11.14 13.04
C GLU A 270 20.83 11.56 12.69
N GLY A 271 21.82 10.80 13.18
CA GLY A 271 23.25 11.15 13.08
C GLY A 271 24.03 10.49 11.95
N GLU A 272 23.40 9.64 11.12
CA GLU A 272 24.11 8.89 10.06
C GLU A 272 24.75 9.79 8.99
N ASP A 273 25.89 9.36 8.45
CA ASP A 273 26.66 10.09 7.42
C ASP A 273 25.83 10.50 6.21
N ILE A 274 24.92 9.63 5.78
CA ILE A 274 24.00 9.92 4.67
C ILE A 274 23.05 11.08 5.01
N ILE A 275 22.53 11.13 6.24
CA ILE A 275 21.67 12.20 6.73
C ILE A 275 22.47 13.51 6.85
N ASN A 276 23.71 13.43 7.36
CA ASN A 276 24.63 14.56 7.45
C ASN A 276 24.91 15.16 6.06
N LYS A 277 25.27 14.32 5.08
CA LYS A 277 25.49 14.73 3.68
C LYS A 277 24.23 15.36 3.07
N ALA A 278 23.07 14.75 3.29
CA ALA A 278 21.79 15.27 2.80
C ALA A 278 21.47 16.66 3.38
N ALA A 279 21.69 16.87 4.68
CA ALA A 279 21.53 18.17 5.33
C ALA A 279 22.47 19.23 4.72
N ALA A 280 23.77 18.90 4.58
CA ALA A 280 24.76 19.79 3.96
C ALA A 280 24.39 20.19 2.53
N ASN A 281 23.95 19.22 1.71
CA ASN A 281 23.52 19.44 0.33
C ASN A 281 22.30 20.37 0.24
N LEU A 282 21.36 20.27 1.18
CA LEU A 282 20.19 21.15 1.24
C LEU A 282 20.56 22.57 1.63
N ILE A 283 21.48 22.74 2.58
CA ILE A 283 22.01 24.06 2.96
C ILE A 283 22.66 24.73 1.74
N GLY A 284 23.48 23.99 0.99
CA GLY A 284 24.17 24.51 -0.20
C GLY A 284 23.25 25.08 -1.28
N LYS A 285 21.96 24.72 -1.28
CA LYS A 285 20.96 25.29 -2.21
C LYS A 285 20.52 26.70 -1.84
N HIS A 286 20.39 27.01 -0.55
CA HIS A 286 19.93 28.30 -0.04
C HIS A 286 20.72 28.71 1.23
N PRO A 287 22.05 28.89 1.16
CA PRO A 287 22.89 29.01 2.35
C PRO A 287 22.53 30.21 3.22
N ASN A 288 22.14 31.35 2.62
CA ASN A 288 21.81 32.56 3.36
C ASN A 288 20.40 32.56 3.98
N ASN A 289 19.54 31.62 3.57
CA ASN A 289 18.13 31.55 3.94
C ASN A 289 17.80 30.18 4.55
N THR A 290 18.76 29.58 5.26
CA THR A 290 18.61 28.25 5.86
C THR A 290 19.23 28.21 7.24
N ILE A 291 18.56 27.55 8.19
CA ILE A 291 19.16 27.08 9.42
C ILE A 291 19.16 25.55 9.49
N LEU A 292 20.10 24.98 10.24
CA LEU A 292 20.15 23.56 10.59
C LEU A 292 20.03 23.39 12.10
N ILE A 293 19.04 22.61 12.52
CA ILE A 293 18.86 22.15 13.90
C ILE A 293 19.07 20.64 13.90
N GLN A 294 19.90 20.15 14.82
CA GLN A 294 19.98 18.73 15.15
C GLN A 294 19.10 18.49 16.37
N TYR A 295 18.18 17.52 16.28
CA TYR A 295 17.26 17.18 17.36
C TYR A 295 17.39 15.69 17.70
N ASP A 296 17.94 15.42 18.87
CA ASP A 296 17.87 14.11 19.52
C ASP A 296 16.46 13.88 20.10
N LEU A 297 15.68 13.06 19.40
CA LEU A 297 14.31 12.72 19.78
C LEU A 297 14.22 11.89 21.07
N GLU A 298 15.27 11.15 21.42
CA GLU A 298 15.29 10.23 22.57
C GLU A 298 15.57 10.97 23.87
N ASN A 299 16.65 11.77 23.90
CA ASN A 299 16.99 12.58 25.08
C ASN A 299 16.28 13.94 25.11
N ASP A 300 15.50 14.24 24.07
CA ASP A 300 14.76 15.50 23.93
C ASP A 300 15.67 16.74 24.03
N GLN A 301 16.82 16.68 23.36
CA GLN A 301 17.82 17.73 23.30
C GLN A 301 17.99 18.21 21.85
N TYR A 302 18.23 19.50 21.67
CA TYR A 302 18.49 20.07 20.35
C TYR A 302 19.63 21.09 20.38
N ARG A 303 20.26 21.30 19.23
CA ARG A 303 21.23 22.39 19.02
C ARG A 303 21.10 23.01 17.64
N LEU A 304 21.33 24.33 17.56
CA LEU A 304 21.48 25.05 16.30
C LEU A 304 22.92 24.87 15.79
N VAL A 305 23.07 24.32 14.58
CA VAL A 305 24.37 23.96 13.99
C VAL A 305 24.78 24.93 12.89
N TYR A 306 23.81 25.50 12.17
CA TYR A 306 24.08 26.43 11.07
C TYR A 306 22.99 27.48 10.96
N GLY A 307 23.38 28.67 10.50
CA GLY A 307 22.47 29.75 10.12
C GLY A 307 22.07 30.66 11.28
N ASP A 308 21.34 31.71 10.93
CA ASP A 308 20.86 32.74 11.84
C ASP A 308 19.37 32.51 12.15
N ILE A 309 19.07 32.28 13.43
CA ILE A 309 17.72 31.97 13.90
C ILE A 309 16.79 33.18 13.89
N ASP A 310 17.32 34.41 14.07
CA ASP A 310 16.51 35.63 14.14
C ASP A 310 15.81 35.91 12.79
N LYS A 311 16.42 35.44 11.70
CA LYS A 311 15.82 35.49 10.36
C LYS A 311 14.66 34.51 10.19
N VAL A 312 14.61 33.39 10.91
CA VAL A 312 13.46 32.48 10.88
C VAL A 312 12.27 33.13 11.56
N ILE A 313 12.49 33.74 12.73
CA ILE A 313 11.43 34.31 13.57
C ILE A 313 10.66 35.41 12.81
N THR A 314 11.35 36.15 11.94
CA THR A 314 10.81 37.31 11.21
C THR A 314 10.25 36.98 9.83
N ASN A 315 10.35 35.73 9.36
CA ASN A 315 9.95 35.34 8.02
C ASN A 315 9.05 34.09 8.01
N ASN A 316 8.31 33.92 6.91
CA ASN A 316 7.62 32.67 6.64
C ASN A 316 8.65 31.53 6.50
N SER A 317 8.34 30.37 7.07
CA SER A 317 9.28 29.26 7.08
C SER A 317 8.73 28.00 6.40
N ARG A 318 9.66 27.19 5.90
CA ARG A 318 9.42 25.80 5.51
C ARG A 318 10.33 24.90 6.31
N TRP A 319 9.74 23.92 6.99
CA TRP A 319 10.51 22.94 7.74
C TRP A 319 10.82 21.72 6.87
N LEU A 320 12.08 21.29 6.89
CA LEU A 320 12.59 20.13 6.18
C LEU A 320 13.07 19.13 7.23
N LEU A 321 12.24 18.13 7.54
CA LEU A 321 12.60 17.09 8.50
C LEU A 321 13.40 16.01 7.76
N ILE A 322 14.61 15.68 8.21
CA ILE A 322 15.48 14.70 7.54
C ILE A 322 15.75 13.53 8.47
N GLY A 323 15.53 12.32 7.95
CA GLY A 323 15.81 11.05 8.61
C GLY A 323 15.43 9.87 7.73
N HIS A 324 15.56 8.67 8.27
CA HIS A 324 15.24 7.42 7.64
C HIS A 324 13.76 7.12 7.74
N GLY A 325 13.13 6.79 6.62
CA GLY A 325 11.82 6.17 6.60
C GLY A 325 11.98 4.66 6.57
N HIS A 326 11.35 3.96 7.52
CA HIS A 326 11.47 2.50 7.66
C HIS A 326 10.11 1.86 7.92
N PHE A 327 9.88 0.64 7.43
CA PHE A 327 8.72 -0.17 7.77
C PHE A 327 9.14 -1.24 8.77
N ASP A 328 8.64 -1.13 10.00
CA ASP A 328 8.86 -2.11 11.06
C ASP A 328 7.94 -3.31 10.81
N GLU A 329 8.51 -4.39 10.28
CA GLU A 329 7.81 -5.64 9.95
C GLU A 329 7.14 -6.30 11.17
N GLN A 330 7.73 -6.17 12.36
CA GLN A 330 7.18 -6.79 13.57
C GLN A 330 5.92 -6.08 14.03
N LYS A 331 5.96 -4.75 14.02
CA LYS A 331 4.82 -3.91 14.42
C LYS A 331 3.88 -3.60 13.28
N LYS A 332 4.22 -4.02 12.04
CA LYS A 332 3.51 -3.72 10.80
C LYS A 332 3.18 -2.23 10.67
N GLN A 333 4.16 -1.39 10.97
CA GLN A 333 3.98 0.05 10.97
C GLN A 333 5.18 0.75 10.36
N ARG A 334 4.92 1.82 9.63
CA ARG A 334 5.97 2.73 9.16
C ARG A 334 6.40 3.69 10.26
N LEU A 335 7.70 3.94 10.35
CA LEU A 335 8.35 4.85 11.29
C LEU A 335 9.20 5.87 10.52
N PHE A 336 9.46 7.00 11.16
CA PHE A 336 10.39 8.02 10.67
C PHE A 336 11.41 8.30 11.76
N ALA A 337 12.69 8.20 11.42
CA ALA A 337 13.79 8.26 12.39
C ALA A 337 13.61 7.27 13.58
N ASN A 338 13.11 6.06 13.30
CA ASN A 338 12.71 5.06 14.31
C ASN A 338 11.66 5.52 15.33
N GLN A 339 10.95 6.61 15.05
CA GLN A 339 9.94 7.18 15.93
C GLN A 339 8.55 7.17 15.31
N SER A 340 7.55 7.14 16.19
CA SER A 340 6.14 7.28 15.81
C SER A 340 5.82 8.71 15.38
N ALA A 341 4.73 8.87 14.62
CA ALA A 341 4.18 10.18 14.26
C ALA A 341 3.97 11.08 15.49
N TYR A 342 3.33 10.54 16.54
CA TYR A 342 3.06 11.26 17.78
C TYR A 342 4.34 11.78 18.44
N THR A 343 5.35 10.90 18.61
CA THR A 343 6.61 11.28 19.27
C THR A 343 7.28 12.44 18.55
N ILE A 344 7.38 12.37 17.22
CA ILE A 344 8.03 13.41 16.41
C ILE A 344 7.29 14.74 16.57
N VAL A 345 5.96 14.74 16.44
CA VAL A 345 5.18 15.98 16.51
C VAL A 345 5.22 16.59 17.91
N ASP A 346 5.17 15.79 18.97
CA ASP A 346 5.24 16.29 20.34
C ASP A 346 6.56 17.03 20.62
N LYS A 347 7.68 16.45 20.17
CA LYS A 347 9.00 17.07 20.23
C LYS A 347 9.08 18.33 19.37
N LEU A 348 8.56 18.31 18.16
CA LEU A 348 8.57 19.47 17.26
C LEU A 348 7.68 20.62 17.76
N LYS A 349 6.58 20.34 18.45
CA LYS A 349 5.76 21.37 19.13
C LYS A 349 6.59 22.05 20.23
N LYS A 350 7.37 21.30 21.01
CA LYS A 350 8.28 21.86 22.02
C LYS A 350 9.38 22.70 21.38
N LEU A 351 9.98 22.26 20.28
CA LEU A 351 10.98 23.05 19.55
C LEU A 351 10.38 24.36 19.02
N LYS A 352 9.17 24.29 18.46
CA LYS A 352 8.40 25.45 17.98
C LYS A 352 8.25 26.52 19.06
N THR A 353 7.84 26.10 20.26
CA THR A 353 7.55 27.02 21.37
C THR A 353 8.81 27.52 22.07
N SER A 354 9.83 26.66 22.25
CA SER A 354 11.02 26.99 23.03
C SER A 354 12.12 27.70 22.26
N LEU A 355 12.37 27.31 21.01
CA LEU A 355 13.48 27.84 20.21
C LEU A 355 13.01 28.77 19.10
N LEU A 356 11.93 28.41 18.40
CA LEU A 356 11.50 29.09 17.17
C LEU A 356 10.45 30.18 17.39
N ALA A 357 10.28 30.65 18.64
CA ALA A 357 9.36 31.74 19.00
C ALA A 357 7.94 31.61 18.42
N ASN A 358 7.40 30.38 18.41
CA ASN A 358 6.09 30.05 17.81
C ASN A 358 5.96 30.30 16.31
N ASN A 359 7.09 30.38 15.57
CA ASN A 359 7.07 30.47 14.12
C ASN A 359 6.22 29.32 13.53
N GLU A 360 5.23 29.69 12.71
CA GLU A 360 4.35 28.75 12.03
C GLU A 360 4.94 28.43 10.65
N PRO A 361 5.31 27.18 10.36
CA PRO A 361 5.73 26.84 9.01
C PRO A 361 4.56 26.84 8.05
N ASP A 362 4.73 27.43 6.87
CA ASP A 362 3.77 27.30 5.77
C ASP A 362 3.71 25.85 5.28
N LYS A 363 4.86 25.16 5.36
CA LYS A 363 5.05 23.81 4.83
C LYS A 363 6.04 23.01 5.66
N ILE A 364 5.70 21.74 5.91
CA ILE A 364 6.59 20.74 6.50
C ILE A 364 6.84 19.67 5.44
N VAL A 365 8.11 19.37 5.17
CA VAL A 365 8.51 18.35 4.19
C VAL A 365 9.24 17.23 4.90
N LEU A 366 8.69 16.02 4.80
CA LEU A 366 9.32 14.81 5.32
C LEU A 366 10.32 14.29 4.27
N LEU A 367 11.60 14.43 4.56
CA LEU A 367 12.70 13.93 3.75
C LEU A 367 13.14 12.59 4.35
N GLY A 368 12.38 11.55 4.01
CA GLY A 368 12.66 10.16 4.33
C GLY A 368 12.00 9.23 3.29
N CYS A 369 12.52 8.02 3.14
CA CYS A 369 12.03 7.08 2.14
C CYS A 369 10.58 6.63 2.42
N LYS A 370 9.76 6.59 1.37
CA LYS A 370 8.45 5.90 1.35
C LYS A 370 7.45 6.33 2.45
N LEU A 371 7.63 7.49 3.07
CA LEU A 371 6.74 7.96 4.15
C LEU A 371 5.33 8.32 3.67
N GLY A 372 5.19 8.70 2.39
CA GLY A 372 3.90 8.92 1.74
C GLY A 372 3.37 7.70 0.99
N GLN A 373 4.08 6.56 1.00
CA GLN A 373 3.66 5.33 0.35
C GLN A 373 2.61 4.59 1.18
N GLY A 374 1.87 3.71 0.52
CA GLY A 374 0.96 2.75 1.15
C GLY A 374 -0.49 3.14 0.96
N ASN A 375 -1.37 2.21 1.29
CA ASN A 375 -2.79 2.52 1.46
C ASN A 375 -2.98 3.42 2.70
N LEU A 376 -4.17 3.98 2.88
CA LEU A 376 -4.45 4.89 4.00
C LEU A 376 -4.17 4.29 5.39
N LEU A 377 -4.28 2.97 5.56
CA LEU A 377 -4.06 2.32 6.87
C LEU A 377 -2.60 2.35 7.33
N ASP A 378 -1.63 2.28 6.40
CA ASP A 378 -0.17 2.33 6.69
C ASP A 378 0.49 3.66 6.24
N ASN A 379 -0.30 4.70 5.99
CA ASN A 379 0.24 5.95 5.47
C ASN A 379 0.82 6.82 6.61
N PHE A 380 2.13 6.72 6.85
CA PHE A 380 2.81 7.50 7.89
C PHE A 380 2.59 9.01 7.73
N ALA A 381 2.69 9.52 6.50
CA ALA A 381 2.54 10.94 6.22
C ALA A 381 1.13 11.46 6.54
N LEU A 382 0.09 10.66 6.30
CA LEU A 382 -1.27 11.03 6.73
C LEU A 382 -1.36 11.07 8.26
N ASN A 383 -0.86 10.03 8.94
CA ASN A 383 -0.90 9.94 10.40
C ASN A 383 -0.17 11.14 11.04
N ILE A 384 1.07 11.43 10.63
CA ILE A 384 1.82 12.57 11.18
C ILE A 384 1.21 13.93 10.81
N SER A 385 0.56 14.06 9.64
CA SER A 385 -0.19 15.29 9.31
C SER A 385 -1.31 15.53 10.30
N GLN A 386 -2.08 14.49 10.64
CA GLN A 386 -3.17 14.59 11.62
C GLN A 386 -2.65 14.97 13.00
N GLU A 387 -1.55 14.36 13.44
CA GLU A 387 -0.88 14.73 14.71
C GLU A 387 -0.44 16.20 14.73
N PHE A 388 0.16 16.69 13.64
CA PHE A 388 0.54 18.11 13.51
C PHE A 388 -0.68 19.03 13.66
N TRP A 389 -1.77 18.72 12.96
CA TRP A 389 -3.00 19.54 13.05
C TRP A 389 -3.66 19.45 14.42
N GLN A 390 -3.63 18.30 15.09
CA GLN A 390 -4.09 18.17 16.48
C GLN A 390 -3.25 19.01 17.46
N LYS A 391 -1.95 19.18 17.18
CA LYS A 391 -1.04 20.05 17.95
C LYS A 391 -0.99 21.49 17.40
N GLU A 392 -2.04 21.90 16.68
CA GLU A 392 -2.29 23.28 16.19
C GLU A 392 -1.26 23.80 15.18
N PHE A 393 -0.56 22.92 14.46
CA PHE A 393 0.13 23.35 13.25
C PHE A 393 -0.89 23.57 12.14
N LYS A 394 -0.66 24.56 11.28
CA LYS A 394 -1.51 24.88 10.11
C LYS A 394 -0.82 24.57 8.79
N SER A 395 0.34 23.93 8.86
CA SER A 395 1.21 23.68 7.73
C SER A 395 0.65 22.68 6.74
N THR A 396 0.95 22.90 5.47
CA THR A 396 0.85 21.84 4.45
C THR A 396 1.96 20.82 4.67
N LEU A 397 1.64 19.52 4.68
CA LEU A 397 2.65 18.47 4.80
C LEU A 397 2.96 17.84 3.43
N VAL A 398 4.24 17.51 3.18
CA VAL A 398 4.68 16.84 1.95
C VAL A 398 5.55 15.66 2.30
N ALA A 399 5.28 14.49 1.70
CA ALA A 399 6.07 13.28 1.90
C ALA A 399 6.27 12.52 0.58
N TYR A 400 7.38 11.80 0.46
CA TYR A 400 7.74 11.08 -0.76
C TYR A 400 7.23 9.64 -0.72
N THR A 401 6.82 9.13 -1.89
CA THR A 401 6.21 7.79 -2.05
C THR A 401 7.20 6.71 -2.45
N LYS A 402 8.47 7.09 -2.64
CA LYS A 402 9.56 6.23 -3.13
C LYS A 402 10.82 6.43 -2.30
N ASP A 403 11.84 5.64 -2.58
CA ASP A 403 13.15 5.81 -1.95
C ASP A 403 13.76 7.13 -2.41
N LEU A 404 14.13 7.97 -1.45
CA LEU A 404 14.50 9.35 -1.65
C LEU A 404 16.01 9.52 -1.45
N SER A 405 16.63 10.28 -2.34
CA SER A 405 18.02 10.74 -2.19
C SER A 405 18.12 12.24 -2.43
N ILE A 406 19.10 12.85 -1.75
CA ILE A 406 19.43 14.26 -1.85
C ILE A 406 20.80 14.37 -2.52
N TYR A 407 20.80 14.77 -3.78
CA TYR A 407 22.01 14.87 -4.57
C TYR A 407 22.91 16.03 -4.10
N HIS A 408 24.18 16.03 -4.50
CA HIS A 408 25.19 17.01 -4.05
C HIS A 408 24.81 18.48 -4.34
N ASN A 409 23.86 18.71 -5.24
CA ASN A 409 23.34 20.04 -5.57
C ASN A 409 22.05 20.42 -4.81
N GLY A 410 21.63 19.61 -3.83
CA GLY A 410 20.40 19.79 -3.06
C GLY A 410 19.11 19.43 -3.82
N LYS A 411 19.22 18.86 -5.03
CA LYS A 411 18.06 18.30 -5.74
C LYS A 411 17.62 16.99 -5.11
N LYS A 412 16.31 16.77 -5.15
CA LYS A 412 15.64 15.60 -4.59
C LYS A 412 15.33 14.65 -5.74
N GLU A 413 15.81 13.43 -5.65
CA GLU A 413 15.62 12.38 -6.65
C GLU A 413 15.03 11.15 -5.97
N VAL A 414 14.24 10.39 -6.72
CA VAL A 414 13.73 9.10 -6.29
C VAL A 414 14.23 8.00 -7.20
N TYR A 415 14.28 6.79 -6.63
CA TYR A 415 14.54 5.56 -7.36
C TYR A 415 13.21 4.82 -7.58
N LEU A 416 12.94 4.41 -8.82
CA LEU A 416 11.71 3.67 -9.15
C LEU A 416 11.82 2.18 -8.90
N ASP A 417 13.05 1.67 -9.01
CA ASP A 417 13.45 0.30 -8.79
C ASP A 417 14.84 0.28 -8.11
N GLU A 418 15.34 -0.91 -7.78
CA GLU A 418 16.65 -1.08 -7.15
C GLU A 418 17.83 -0.77 -8.11
N SER A 419 17.57 -0.42 -9.36
CA SER A 419 18.60 -0.14 -10.37
C SER A 419 18.94 1.35 -10.44
N ASN A 420 20.23 1.66 -10.59
CA ASN A 420 20.74 3.04 -10.62
C ASN A 420 20.26 3.86 -11.83
N ASP A 421 19.71 3.21 -12.87
CA ASP A 421 19.27 3.83 -14.12
C ASP A 421 17.82 4.36 -14.07
N SER A 422 17.10 4.13 -12.96
CA SER A 422 15.70 4.54 -12.81
C SER A 422 15.48 5.83 -12.02
N LYS A 423 16.51 6.69 -11.90
CA LYS A 423 16.39 7.96 -11.18
C LYS A 423 15.38 8.89 -11.85
N GLN A 424 14.47 9.43 -11.05
CA GLN A 424 13.50 10.42 -11.50
C GLN A 424 13.44 11.63 -10.56
N PRO A 425 13.04 12.82 -11.07
CA PRO A 425 12.78 13.97 -10.22
C PRO A 425 11.73 13.65 -9.16
N ALA A 426 12.07 13.84 -7.87
CA ALA A 426 11.20 13.48 -6.76
C ALA A 426 9.87 14.26 -6.73
N LYS A 427 9.78 15.37 -7.47
CA LYS A 427 8.56 16.21 -7.56
C LYS A 427 7.32 15.44 -8.06
N TYR A 428 7.50 14.36 -8.80
CA TYR A 428 6.41 13.51 -9.32
C TYR A 428 6.03 12.36 -8.37
N TYR A 429 6.81 12.12 -7.32
CA TYR A 429 6.68 10.96 -6.43
C TYR A 429 6.53 11.40 -4.99
N LYS A 430 5.55 12.28 -4.77
CA LYS A 430 5.24 12.86 -3.48
C LYS A 430 3.73 13.06 -3.33
N ASN A 431 3.27 13.00 -2.10
CA ASN A 431 1.93 13.39 -1.71
C ASN A 431 1.99 14.68 -0.90
N GLN A 432 1.00 15.54 -1.11
CA GLN A 432 0.74 16.76 -0.36
C GLN A 432 -0.52 16.57 0.47
N TYR A 433 -0.45 16.87 1.77
CA TYR A 433 -1.53 16.70 2.72
C TYR A 433 -1.90 18.08 3.27
N GLN A 434 -3.18 18.41 3.25
CA GLN A 434 -3.69 19.71 3.69
C GLN A 434 -4.97 19.51 4.48
N LYS A 435 -5.19 20.36 5.48
CA LYS A 435 -6.43 20.44 6.22
C LYS A 435 -7.00 21.84 6.04
N ASP A 436 -8.24 21.92 5.59
CA ASP A 436 -8.95 23.20 5.57
C ASP A 436 -9.32 23.61 7.00
N ASN A 437 -9.05 24.88 7.34
CA ASN A 437 -9.25 25.36 8.70
C ASN A 437 -10.72 25.63 9.02
N ASN A 438 -11.57 25.84 8.02
CA ASN A 438 -12.98 26.18 8.22
C ASN A 438 -13.83 24.91 8.29
N SER A 439 -13.66 24.00 7.32
CA SER A 439 -14.41 22.75 7.21
C SER A 439 -13.81 21.62 8.04
N GLY A 440 -12.50 21.67 8.31
CA GLY A 440 -11.77 20.55 8.89
C GLY A 440 -11.44 19.45 7.89
N GLU A 441 -11.83 19.58 6.62
CA GLU A 441 -11.65 18.57 5.58
C GLU A 441 -10.18 18.40 5.23
N ILE A 442 -9.79 17.13 5.06
CA ILE A 442 -8.42 16.74 4.74
C ILE A 442 -8.33 16.39 3.27
N THR A 443 -7.32 16.91 2.58
CA THR A 443 -7.06 16.58 1.18
C THR A 443 -5.68 15.94 0.99
N ILE A 444 -5.59 15.01 0.04
CA ILE A 444 -4.35 14.40 -0.43
C ILE A 444 -4.20 14.76 -1.91
N ASN A 445 -3.15 15.51 -2.26
CA ASN A 445 -2.92 16.04 -3.61
C ASN A 445 -4.11 16.84 -4.17
N GLY A 446 -4.83 17.57 -3.30
CA GLY A 446 -6.00 18.37 -3.67
C GLY A 446 -7.30 17.57 -3.74
N GLU A 447 -7.27 16.26 -3.48
CA GLU A 447 -8.44 15.42 -3.45
C GLU A 447 -8.90 15.15 -2.02
N ALA A 448 -10.20 15.27 -1.74
CA ALA A 448 -10.80 14.96 -0.45
C ALA A 448 -10.48 13.53 0.05
N LEU A 449 -10.17 13.41 1.34
CA LEU A 449 -9.78 12.16 1.97
C LEU A 449 -10.90 11.12 1.87
N ILE A 450 -12.16 11.54 1.99
CA ILE A 450 -13.32 10.64 1.83
C ILE A 450 -13.38 10.02 0.44
N LEU A 451 -13.14 10.80 -0.62
CA LEU A 451 -13.13 10.30 -2.00
C LEU A 451 -12.00 9.31 -2.25
N TYR A 452 -10.82 9.57 -1.68
CA TYR A 452 -9.67 8.70 -1.76
C TYR A 452 -9.88 7.39 -0.98
N LEU A 453 -10.47 7.47 0.22
CA LEU A 453 -10.81 6.32 1.06
C LEU A 453 -11.81 5.39 0.37
N LEU A 454 -12.89 5.93 -0.18
CA LEU A 454 -13.90 5.15 -0.91
C LEU A 454 -13.29 4.42 -2.11
N ARG A 455 -12.37 5.05 -2.85
CA ARG A 455 -11.70 4.38 -3.98
C ARG A 455 -10.78 3.25 -3.52
N GLN A 456 -10.06 3.40 -2.41
CA GLN A 456 -9.23 2.31 -1.89
C GLN A 456 -10.06 1.14 -1.37
N ILE A 457 -11.27 1.40 -0.86
CA ILE A 457 -12.24 0.36 -0.52
C ILE A 457 -12.74 -0.33 -1.81
N ASN A 458 -13.10 0.45 -2.83
CA ASN A 458 -13.59 -0.08 -4.11
C ASN A 458 -12.55 -0.95 -4.84
N SER A 459 -11.28 -0.53 -4.84
CA SER A 459 -10.17 -1.25 -5.48
C SER A 459 -9.72 -2.51 -4.72
N ALA A 460 -10.28 -2.72 -3.52
CA ALA A 460 -9.89 -3.71 -2.52
C ALA A 460 -8.46 -3.54 -1.98
N ASP A 461 -7.89 -2.32 -2.08
CA ASP A 461 -6.60 -1.99 -1.45
C ASP A 461 -6.73 -1.87 0.08
N ILE A 462 -7.95 -1.55 0.55
CA ILE A 462 -8.37 -1.57 1.96
C ILE A 462 -9.69 -2.33 2.05
N THR A 463 -9.85 -3.17 3.08
CA THR A 463 -11.16 -3.77 3.36
C THR A 463 -12.10 -2.76 4.02
N LEU A 464 -13.40 -2.83 3.71
CA LEU A 464 -14.40 -1.98 4.35
C LEU A 464 -14.34 -2.06 5.89
N SER A 465 -14.16 -3.27 6.45
CA SER A 465 -14.04 -3.47 7.89
C SER A 465 -12.84 -2.77 8.51
N ALA A 466 -11.69 -2.79 7.85
CA ALA A 466 -10.50 -2.09 8.34
C ALA A 466 -10.66 -0.57 8.22
N ALA A 467 -11.26 -0.08 7.13
CA ALA A 467 -11.60 1.33 6.97
C ALA A 467 -12.55 1.82 8.07
N VAL A 468 -13.63 1.09 8.34
CA VAL A 468 -14.59 1.38 9.41
C VAL A 468 -13.92 1.36 10.78
N THR A 469 -13.05 0.39 11.05
CA THR A 469 -12.33 0.30 12.32
C THR A 469 -11.41 1.51 12.53
N ARG A 470 -10.72 1.97 11.47
CA ARG A 470 -9.73 3.05 11.57
C ARG A 470 -10.34 4.44 11.48
N TYR A 471 -11.38 4.62 10.67
CA TYR A 471 -11.93 5.93 10.28
C TYR A 471 -13.40 6.11 10.68
N ARG A 472 -13.92 5.35 11.65
CA ARG A 472 -15.34 5.38 12.07
C ARG A 472 -15.88 6.80 12.24
N ASP A 473 -15.22 7.62 13.05
CA ASP A 473 -15.71 8.97 13.37
C ASP A 473 -15.66 9.91 12.16
N TYR A 474 -14.70 9.71 11.25
CA TYR A 474 -14.62 10.46 10.00
C TYR A 474 -15.70 10.01 9.01
N LEU A 475 -15.91 8.71 8.86
CA LEU A 475 -16.94 8.13 8.00
C LEU A 475 -18.35 8.50 8.46
N SER A 476 -18.57 8.60 9.77
CA SER A 476 -19.87 8.97 10.36
C SER A 476 -20.28 10.42 10.06
N GLN A 477 -19.36 11.27 9.59
CA GLN A 477 -19.69 12.61 9.11
C GLN A 477 -20.39 12.58 7.74
N TYR A 478 -20.20 11.50 6.99
CA TYR A 478 -20.71 11.35 5.62
C TYR A 478 -21.81 10.29 5.53
N PHE A 479 -21.71 9.21 6.29
CA PHE A 479 -22.63 8.09 6.16
C PHE A 479 -23.26 7.85 7.52
N TYR A 480 -24.41 8.46 7.78
CA TYR A 480 -25.03 8.39 9.10
C TYR A 480 -26.54 8.18 9.04
N TYR A 481 -27.05 7.49 10.06
CA TYR A 481 -28.46 7.45 10.38
C TYR A 481 -28.89 8.74 11.11
N PRO A 482 -30.20 9.05 11.20
CA PRO A 482 -30.68 10.23 11.94
C PRO A 482 -30.20 10.32 13.41
N ASN A 483 -29.85 9.18 14.02
CA ASN A 483 -29.29 9.12 15.37
C ASN A 483 -27.78 9.47 15.44
N GLY A 484 -27.13 9.71 14.30
CA GLY A 484 -25.69 10.01 14.17
C GLY A 484 -24.77 8.79 14.04
N GLU A 485 -25.31 7.57 14.12
CA GLU A 485 -24.50 6.35 13.95
C GLU A 485 -24.17 6.09 12.48
N LEU A 486 -23.04 5.43 12.24
CA LEU A 486 -22.55 5.10 10.90
C LEU A 486 -23.53 4.19 10.13
N ASP A 487 -24.01 4.66 8.97
CA ASP A 487 -24.79 3.88 8.01
C ASP A 487 -23.84 3.07 7.11
N LEU A 488 -23.51 1.83 7.49
CA LEU A 488 -22.59 0.99 6.69
C LEU A 488 -23.21 0.57 5.37
N ASP A 489 -24.54 0.51 5.26
CA ASP A 489 -25.22 0.15 4.03
C ASP A 489 -25.08 1.27 2.99
N LEU A 490 -25.16 2.55 3.41
CA LEU A 490 -24.82 3.69 2.55
C LEU A 490 -23.36 3.64 2.11
N LEU A 491 -22.45 3.49 3.08
CA LEU A 491 -21.02 3.45 2.85
C LEU A 491 -20.67 2.32 1.89
N LYS A 492 -21.22 1.12 2.11
CA LYS A 492 -21.01 -0.05 1.28
C LYS A 492 -21.57 0.17 -0.12
N THR A 493 -22.76 0.75 -0.25
CA THR A 493 -23.34 1.11 -1.56
C THR A 493 -22.41 2.02 -2.33
N ILE A 494 -21.96 3.12 -1.73
CA ILE A 494 -21.11 4.12 -2.38
C ILE A 494 -19.70 3.59 -2.65
N ALA A 495 -19.14 2.80 -1.73
CA ALA A 495 -17.79 2.26 -1.88
C ALA A 495 -17.74 1.10 -2.88
N TYR A 496 -18.82 0.33 -3.07
CA TYR A 496 -18.82 -0.87 -3.92
C TYR A 496 -19.48 -0.65 -5.28
N ASP A 497 -20.32 0.37 -5.44
CA ASP A 497 -20.96 0.71 -6.71
C ASP A 497 -20.31 1.98 -7.31
N GLY A 498 -19.71 1.84 -8.50
CA GLY A 498 -19.06 2.94 -9.19
C GLY A 498 -20.02 4.04 -9.66
N GLU A 499 -21.29 3.74 -9.90
CA GLU A 499 -22.30 4.77 -10.20
C GLU A 499 -22.71 5.50 -8.93
N ALA A 500 -22.89 4.78 -7.82
CA ALA A 500 -23.16 5.39 -6.51
C ALA A 500 -22.01 6.31 -6.06
N TYR A 501 -20.76 5.87 -6.27
CA TYR A 501 -19.57 6.69 -6.04
C TYR A 501 -19.60 8.00 -6.83
N LYS A 502 -19.98 7.96 -8.12
CA LYS A 502 -20.10 9.17 -8.94
C LYS A 502 -21.18 10.10 -8.40
N VAL A 503 -22.36 9.56 -8.06
CA VAL A 503 -23.44 10.34 -7.44
C VAL A 503 -22.95 11.00 -6.15
N PHE A 504 -22.22 10.27 -5.30
CA PHE A 504 -21.60 10.85 -4.10
C PHE A 504 -20.58 11.94 -4.43
N ALA A 505 -19.65 11.69 -5.35
CA ALA A 505 -18.62 12.63 -5.73
C ALA A 505 -19.19 13.91 -6.34
N ASP A 506 -20.23 13.81 -7.17
CA ASP A 506 -20.93 14.95 -7.77
C ASP A 506 -21.65 15.77 -6.67
N ASN A 507 -22.37 15.12 -5.75
CA ASN A 507 -22.99 15.79 -4.61
C ASN A 507 -21.97 16.45 -3.67
N PHE A 508 -20.79 15.84 -3.54
CA PHE A 508 -19.70 16.37 -2.74
C PHE A 508 -19.01 17.58 -3.40
N THR A 509 -19.02 17.68 -4.74
CA THR A 509 -18.28 18.69 -5.51
C THR A 509 -19.11 19.89 -6.00
N ILE A 510 -20.42 19.95 -5.70
CA ILE A 510 -21.25 21.11 -6.06
C ILE A 510 -21.00 22.28 -5.08
N ASP A 511 -20.09 23.16 -5.53
CA ASP A 511 -19.75 24.53 -5.08
C ASP A 511 -18.76 24.65 -3.89
N GLU A 512 -17.54 25.09 -4.23
CA GLU A 512 -16.47 25.50 -3.31
C GLU A 512 -16.88 26.61 -2.31
N ARG A 513 -18.07 27.21 -2.47
CA ARG A 513 -18.60 28.29 -1.63
C ARG A 513 -19.61 27.86 -0.58
N ILE A 514 -19.96 26.58 -0.47
CA ILE A 514 -20.93 26.10 0.53
C ILE A 514 -20.37 24.87 1.26
N ILE A 515 -19.32 25.11 2.03
CA ILE A 515 -18.58 24.14 2.85
C ILE A 515 -19.44 23.40 3.93
N ASN A 516 -20.75 23.68 4.05
CA ASN A 516 -21.58 23.21 5.17
C ASN A 516 -22.88 22.46 4.79
N ASN A 517 -23.09 22.03 3.54
CA ASN A 517 -24.37 21.44 3.11
C ASN A 517 -24.25 20.04 2.48
N TYR A 518 -23.35 19.19 2.96
CA TYR A 518 -23.52 17.76 2.71
C TYR A 518 -24.82 17.31 3.37
N ASP A 519 -25.86 17.16 2.55
CA ASP A 519 -27.16 16.67 2.97
C ASP A 519 -27.31 15.23 2.50
N ILE A 520 -27.27 14.32 3.48
CA ILE A 520 -27.43 12.89 3.23
C ILE A 520 -28.77 12.57 2.55
N GLY A 521 -29.84 13.33 2.84
CA GLY A 521 -31.14 13.18 2.21
C GLY A 521 -31.10 13.47 0.70
N VAL A 522 -30.40 14.54 0.30
CA VAL A 522 -30.21 14.87 -1.12
C VAL A 522 -29.39 13.79 -1.84
N LEU A 523 -28.34 13.28 -1.20
CA LEU A 523 -27.56 12.17 -1.75
C LEU A 523 -28.44 10.94 -1.98
N ILE A 524 -29.24 10.57 -0.99
CA ILE A 524 -30.16 9.44 -1.06
C ILE A 524 -31.19 9.61 -2.18
N ASP A 525 -31.83 10.78 -2.27
CA ASP A 525 -32.81 11.07 -3.33
C ASP A 525 -32.16 10.95 -4.73
N ASN A 526 -30.90 11.38 -4.85
CA ASN A 526 -30.14 11.25 -6.09
C ASN A 526 -29.75 9.80 -6.43
N LEU A 527 -29.45 8.96 -5.43
CA LEU A 527 -29.23 7.52 -5.63
C LEU A 527 -30.52 6.83 -6.11
N HIS A 528 -31.66 7.15 -5.50
CA HIS A 528 -32.97 6.63 -5.90
C HIS A 528 -33.37 7.07 -7.31
N GLY A 529 -33.09 8.34 -7.67
CA GLY A 529 -33.30 8.84 -9.02
C GLY A 529 -32.50 8.08 -10.09
N LYS A 530 -31.49 7.30 -9.69
CA LYS A 530 -30.68 6.42 -10.54
C LYS A 530 -31.03 4.93 -10.41
N ASN A 531 -32.07 4.58 -9.64
CA ASN A 531 -32.43 3.20 -9.29
C ASN A 531 -31.29 2.44 -8.59
N ILE A 532 -30.49 3.15 -7.78
CA ILE A 532 -29.41 2.56 -6.98
C ILE A 532 -29.93 2.31 -5.57
N ASP A 533 -30.73 1.25 -5.45
CA ASP A 533 -31.51 1.00 -4.22
C ASP A 533 -31.07 -0.27 -3.47
N ASN A 534 -30.14 -1.03 -4.06
CA ASN A 534 -29.64 -2.30 -3.51
C ASN A 534 -28.22 -2.16 -2.97
N VAL A 535 -28.03 -2.55 -1.71
CA VAL A 535 -26.69 -2.65 -1.09
C VAL A 535 -25.92 -3.80 -1.72
N PRO A 536 -24.78 -3.56 -2.39
CA PRO A 536 -23.97 -4.61 -2.99
C PRO A 536 -23.41 -5.56 -1.93
N LEU A 537 -23.21 -6.83 -2.27
CA LEU A 537 -22.52 -7.78 -1.38
C LEU A 537 -21.02 -7.46 -1.30
N TRP A 538 -20.43 -7.08 -2.44
CA TRP A 538 -19.01 -6.77 -2.65
C TRP A 538 -18.84 -5.79 -3.83
N PRO A 539 -17.61 -5.31 -4.13
CA PRO A 539 -17.38 -4.42 -5.26
C PRO A 539 -17.99 -4.91 -6.58
N LYS A 540 -18.83 -4.06 -7.18
CA LYS A 540 -19.46 -4.28 -8.49
C LYS A 540 -18.44 -4.19 -9.62
N VAL A 541 -18.72 -4.83 -10.75
CA VAL A 541 -17.94 -4.74 -11.98
C VAL A 541 -17.89 -3.30 -12.46
N ASN A 542 -16.78 -2.93 -13.06
CA ASN A 542 -16.64 -1.63 -13.69
C ASN A 542 -17.22 -1.69 -15.11
N ALA A 543 -18.39 -1.06 -15.30
CA ALA A 543 -19.05 -0.98 -16.60
C ALA A 543 -18.13 -0.43 -17.71
N ALA A 544 -17.22 0.51 -17.38
CA ALA A 544 -16.27 1.03 -18.36
C ALA A 544 -15.28 -0.04 -18.87
N ASN A 545 -14.89 -1.00 -18.02
CA ASN A 545 -14.03 -2.12 -18.44
C ASN A 545 -14.75 -3.06 -19.42
N ILE A 546 -16.08 -3.18 -19.28
CA ILE A 546 -16.94 -3.99 -20.13
C ILE A 546 -17.15 -3.32 -21.49
N THR A 547 -17.39 -2.01 -21.51
CA THR A 547 -17.71 -1.27 -22.75
C THR A 547 -16.47 -0.81 -23.54
N ALA A 548 -15.27 -0.86 -22.97
CA ALA A 548 -14.04 -0.33 -23.58
C ALA A 548 -13.44 -1.20 -24.71
N GLY A 549 -14.13 -1.39 -25.84
CA GLY A 549 -13.52 -1.76 -27.14
C GLY A 549 -13.69 -3.21 -27.66
N LEU A 550 -13.92 -3.30 -28.99
CA LEU A 550 -14.19 -4.42 -29.91
C LEU A 550 -15.15 -5.52 -29.40
N SER A 551 -16.45 -5.26 -29.59
CA SER A 551 -17.50 -6.27 -29.60
C SER A 551 -17.24 -7.30 -30.71
N GLN A 552 -17.01 -8.56 -30.37
CA GLN A 552 -17.17 -9.63 -31.35
C GLN A 552 -18.67 -9.80 -31.59
N ALA A 553 -19.10 -9.71 -32.84
CA ALA A 553 -20.48 -9.96 -33.24
C ALA A 553 -20.84 -11.44 -32.98
N LEU A 554 -21.24 -11.74 -31.76
CA LEU A 554 -21.95 -12.97 -31.42
C LEU A 554 -23.44 -12.66 -31.55
N ASP A 555 -24.13 -13.52 -32.29
CA ASP A 555 -25.58 -13.64 -32.49
C ASP A 555 -26.41 -12.75 -31.51
N GLU A 556 -26.89 -11.60 -32.00
CA GLU A 556 -27.56 -10.52 -31.25
C GLU A 556 -28.80 -10.97 -30.45
N ASN A 557 -29.28 -12.20 -30.71
CA ASN A 557 -30.45 -12.79 -30.06
C ASN A 557 -30.13 -13.72 -28.87
N SER A 558 -28.90 -13.69 -28.32
CA SER A 558 -28.53 -14.54 -27.20
C SER A 558 -28.03 -13.79 -25.99
N SER A 559 -28.73 -13.98 -24.87
CA SER A 559 -28.34 -13.44 -23.56
C SER A 559 -27.50 -14.43 -22.77
N GLN A 560 -26.55 -13.89 -22.00
CA GLN A 560 -25.83 -14.64 -20.98
C GLN A 560 -26.07 -14.07 -19.58
N ILE A 561 -26.13 -14.96 -18.60
CA ILE A 561 -26.18 -14.58 -17.19
C ILE A 561 -24.91 -15.06 -16.51
N ILE A 562 -24.27 -14.17 -15.75
CA ILE A 562 -23.08 -14.44 -14.95
C ILE A 562 -23.45 -14.29 -13.47
N PHE A 563 -23.30 -15.36 -12.71
CA PHE A 563 -23.43 -15.34 -11.25
C PHE A 563 -22.05 -15.28 -10.63
N ARG A 564 -21.79 -14.24 -9.84
CA ARG A 564 -20.65 -14.15 -8.95
C ARG A 564 -21.07 -14.63 -7.57
N PHE A 565 -20.32 -15.58 -7.02
CA PHE A 565 -20.49 -16.12 -5.66
C PHE A 565 -19.38 -15.67 -4.70
N SER A 566 -18.47 -14.80 -5.19
CA SER A 566 -17.36 -14.28 -4.41
C SER A 566 -17.03 -12.84 -4.82
N GLY A 567 -16.69 -12.05 -3.80
CA GLY A 567 -16.17 -10.69 -3.93
C GLY A 567 -14.70 -10.62 -4.36
N ASP A 568 -14.01 -11.75 -4.53
CA ASP A 568 -12.62 -11.76 -4.98
C ASP A 568 -12.45 -11.03 -6.32
N LYS A 569 -11.46 -10.14 -6.37
CA LYS A 569 -11.11 -9.32 -7.54
C LYS A 569 -10.89 -10.14 -8.81
N LYS A 570 -10.40 -11.38 -8.67
CA LYS A 570 -10.26 -12.33 -9.79
C LYS A 570 -11.59 -12.61 -10.48
N TYR A 571 -12.66 -12.88 -9.72
CA TYR A 571 -13.97 -13.22 -10.29
C TYR A 571 -14.69 -11.98 -10.84
N GLN A 572 -14.44 -10.80 -10.25
CA GLN A 572 -14.86 -9.52 -10.83
C GLN A 572 -14.27 -9.31 -12.23
N GLN A 573 -12.93 -9.43 -12.36
CA GLN A 573 -12.23 -9.27 -13.64
C GLN A 573 -12.65 -10.32 -14.67
N GLN A 574 -12.88 -11.56 -14.24
CA GLN A 574 -13.41 -12.61 -15.13
C GLN A 574 -14.81 -12.28 -15.63
N ALA A 575 -15.70 -11.79 -14.76
CA ALA A 575 -17.03 -11.36 -15.15
C ALA A 575 -16.98 -10.19 -16.15
N GLU A 576 -16.13 -9.19 -15.91
CA GLU A 576 -15.93 -8.06 -16.83
C GLU A 576 -15.45 -8.52 -18.21
N LEU A 577 -14.45 -9.41 -18.26
CA LEU A 577 -13.92 -9.95 -19.52
C LEU A 577 -14.94 -10.78 -20.30
N LEU A 578 -15.77 -11.56 -19.61
CA LEU A 578 -16.84 -12.34 -20.21
C LEU A 578 -17.98 -11.45 -20.72
N ALA A 579 -18.37 -10.44 -19.94
CA ALA A 579 -19.41 -9.50 -20.30
C ALA A 579 -19.01 -8.63 -21.49
N ARG A 580 -17.72 -8.28 -21.60
CA ARG A 580 -17.17 -7.51 -22.72
C ARG A 580 -17.39 -8.15 -24.10
N GLN A 581 -17.61 -9.47 -24.16
CA GLN A 581 -17.89 -10.17 -25.40
C GLN A 581 -19.26 -9.81 -25.99
N ILE A 582 -20.27 -9.63 -25.13
CA ILE A 582 -21.65 -9.24 -25.49
C ILE A 582 -22.23 -8.26 -24.45
N PRO A 583 -21.74 -7.01 -24.38
CA PRO A 583 -22.06 -6.07 -23.30
C PRO A 583 -23.55 -5.80 -23.12
N GLU A 584 -24.29 -5.64 -24.22
CA GLU A 584 -25.71 -5.27 -24.19
C GLU A 584 -26.64 -6.43 -23.78
N ASN A 585 -26.17 -7.68 -23.93
CA ASN A 585 -26.93 -8.90 -23.67
C ASN A 585 -26.33 -9.73 -22.52
N THR A 586 -25.57 -9.10 -21.62
CA THR A 586 -25.01 -9.74 -20.43
C THR A 586 -25.65 -9.20 -19.17
N PHE A 587 -26.06 -10.11 -18.30
CA PHE A 587 -26.56 -9.79 -16.97
C PHE A 587 -25.62 -10.39 -15.93
N ILE A 588 -25.15 -9.59 -14.99
CA ILE A 588 -24.26 -10.05 -13.92
C ILE A 588 -24.99 -9.90 -12.60
N PHE A 589 -24.99 -10.96 -11.79
CA PHE A 589 -25.58 -10.98 -10.46
C PHE A 589 -24.52 -11.32 -9.41
N GLN A 590 -24.53 -10.60 -8.30
CA GLN A 590 -23.88 -11.03 -7.06
C GLN A 590 -24.84 -11.93 -6.31
N MET A 591 -24.39 -13.11 -5.89
CA MET A 591 -25.22 -14.09 -5.22
C MET A 591 -24.59 -14.53 -3.90
N ASP A 592 -25.33 -14.33 -2.83
CA ASP A 592 -24.99 -14.87 -1.52
C ASP A 592 -25.35 -16.36 -1.50
N LYS A 593 -24.36 -17.19 -1.18
CA LYS A 593 -24.48 -18.65 -1.12
C LYS A 593 -25.31 -19.14 0.07
N ASP A 594 -25.44 -18.34 1.12
CA ASP A 594 -26.05 -18.70 2.40
C ASP A 594 -27.44 -18.05 2.57
N SER A 595 -27.65 -16.85 2.01
CA SER A 595 -28.91 -16.10 2.16
C SER A 595 -29.87 -16.18 0.97
N ASN A 596 -29.51 -16.90 -0.10
CA ASN A 596 -30.28 -17.00 -1.37
C ASN A 596 -30.60 -15.63 -2.03
N LYS A 597 -29.92 -14.56 -1.61
CA LYS A 597 -30.10 -13.20 -2.14
C LYS A 597 -29.24 -13.00 -3.37
N ALA A 598 -29.85 -12.48 -4.44
CA ALA A 598 -29.17 -12.09 -5.66
C ALA A 598 -29.36 -10.59 -5.92
N ILE A 599 -28.28 -9.90 -6.27
CA ILE A 599 -28.25 -8.46 -6.55
C ILE A 599 -27.74 -8.25 -7.97
N LEU A 600 -28.52 -7.54 -8.78
CA LEU A 600 -28.10 -7.17 -10.14
C LEU A 600 -26.92 -6.18 -10.06
N GLU A 601 -25.84 -6.56 -10.73
CA GLU A 601 -24.57 -5.85 -10.74
C GLU A 601 -24.35 -5.10 -12.07
N TYR A 602 -24.80 -5.70 -13.18
CA TYR A 602 -24.69 -5.15 -14.52
C TYR A 602 -25.79 -5.69 -15.43
N GLY A 603 -26.27 -4.85 -16.36
CA GLY A 603 -27.38 -5.14 -17.26
C GLY A 603 -28.70 -4.53 -16.75
N GLU A 604 -29.69 -4.42 -17.64
CA GLU A 604 -31.02 -3.87 -17.32
C GLU A 604 -32.04 -5.01 -17.18
N LEU A 605 -32.58 -5.22 -15.98
CA LEU A 605 -33.47 -6.36 -15.70
C LEU A 605 -34.66 -6.45 -16.68
N ASP A 606 -35.21 -5.30 -17.11
CA ASP A 606 -36.32 -5.25 -18.07
C ASP A 606 -35.97 -5.87 -19.44
N LYS A 607 -34.70 -5.79 -19.85
CA LYS A 607 -34.21 -6.44 -21.08
C LYS A 607 -34.10 -7.95 -20.93
N LEU A 608 -33.89 -8.46 -19.71
CA LEU A 608 -33.75 -9.90 -19.47
C LEU A 608 -35.06 -10.64 -19.76
N ASN A 609 -36.20 -10.09 -19.37
CA ASN A 609 -37.53 -10.72 -19.46
C ASN A 609 -37.99 -11.02 -20.90
N ASN A 610 -37.41 -10.33 -21.89
CA ASN A 610 -37.75 -10.47 -23.29
C ASN A 610 -36.70 -11.23 -24.12
N THR A 611 -35.71 -11.86 -23.48
CA THR A 611 -34.60 -12.50 -24.18
C THR A 611 -34.45 -13.99 -23.87
N LYS A 612 -34.04 -14.77 -24.88
CA LYS A 612 -33.74 -16.19 -24.70
C LYS A 612 -32.35 -16.35 -24.08
N ILE A 613 -32.29 -16.80 -22.82
CA ILE A 613 -31.04 -17.09 -22.12
C ILE A 613 -30.39 -18.33 -22.74
N LYS A 614 -29.20 -18.18 -23.35
CA LYS A 614 -28.46 -19.32 -23.93
C LYS A 614 -27.37 -19.87 -23.00
N LYS A 615 -26.88 -19.05 -22.06
CA LYS A 615 -25.71 -19.40 -21.24
C LYS A 615 -25.82 -18.89 -19.81
N TRP A 616 -25.53 -19.77 -18.88
CA TRP A 616 -25.36 -19.47 -17.45
C TRP A 616 -23.89 -19.71 -17.11
N ILE A 617 -23.25 -18.73 -16.49
CA ILE A 617 -21.86 -18.80 -16.06
C ILE A 617 -21.83 -18.59 -14.56
N LEU A 618 -21.16 -19.47 -13.84
CA LEU A 618 -21.02 -19.38 -12.39
C LEU A 618 -19.54 -19.12 -12.08
N LEU A 619 -19.25 -18.03 -11.36
CA LEU A 619 -17.91 -17.59 -10.99
C LEU A 619 -17.78 -17.53 -9.47
N GLY A 620 -16.87 -18.31 -8.92
CA GLY A 620 -16.60 -18.36 -7.49
C GLY A 620 -15.95 -19.67 -7.07
N ASN A 621 -15.66 -19.83 -5.79
CA ASN A 621 -15.28 -21.12 -5.22
C ASN A 621 -16.55 -21.89 -4.82
N ILE A 622 -17.20 -22.50 -5.81
CA ILE A 622 -18.53 -23.10 -5.69
C ILE A 622 -18.46 -24.58 -5.27
N ALA A 623 -17.27 -25.18 -5.28
CA ALA A 623 -17.06 -26.62 -5.06
C ALA A 623 -17.53 -27.12 -3.68
N THR A 624 -17.68 -26.23 -2.71
CA THR A 624 -18.15 -26.55 -1.35
C THR A 624 -19.58 -26.10 -1.08
N THR A 625 -20.30 -25.59 -2.08
CA THR A 625 -21.65 -25.02 -1.89
C THR A 625 -22.70 -26.13 -2.07
N PRO A 626 -23.64 -26.32 -1.12
CA PRO A 626 -24.73 -27.28 -1.27
C PRO A 626 -25.55 -27.01 -2.55
N GLU A 627 -25.84 -28.05 -3.32
CA GLU A 627 -26.59 -27.95 -4.59
C GLU A 627 -27.96 -27.27 -4.41
N GLN A 628 -28.59 -27.48 -3.25
CA GLN A 628 -29.90 -26.92 -2.92
C GLN A 628 -29.85 -25.39 -2.73
N SER A 629 -28.84 -24.87 -2.06
CA SER A 629 -28.63 -23.42 -1.90
C SER A 629 -28.33 -22.75 -3.25
N LEU A 630 -27.55 -23.43 -4.09
CA LEU A 630 -27.29 -22.97 -5.46
C LEU A 630 -28.59 -22.89 -6.28
N PHE A 631 -29.44 -23.91 -6.16
CA PHE A 631 -30.72 -23.98 -6.86
C PHE A 631 -31.71 -22.91 -6.37
N GLU A 632 -31.83 -22.70 -5.06
CA GLU A 632 -32.76 -21.73 -4.49
C GLU A 632 -32.43 -20.28 -4.85
N GLY A 633 -31.15 -19.87 -4.85
CA GLY A 633 -30.84 -18.51 -5.30
C GLY A 633 -30.82 -18.32 -6.83
N LEU A 634 -30.62 -19.39 -7.62
CA LEU A 634 -30.94 -19.34 -9.06
C LEU A 634 -32.46 -19.16 -9.28
N LEU A 635 -33.27 -19.78 -8.42
CA LEU A 635 -34.72 -19.63 -8.42
C LEU A 635 -35.15 -18.23 -7.96
N SER A 636 -34.45 -17.61 -7.01
CA SER A 636 -34.77 -16.26 -6.54
C SER A 636 -34.53 -15.20 -7.63
N VAL A 637 -33.50 -15.34 -8.46
CA VAL A 637 -33.35 -14.51 -9.67
C VAL A 637 -34.50 -14.74 -10.64
N LYS A 638 -34.89 -16.01 -10.86
CA LYS A 638 -36.00 -16.32 -11.77
C LYS A 638 -37.33 -15.76 -11.27
N LEU A 639 -37.62 -15.84 -9.97
CA LEU A 639 -38.85 -15.35 -9.34
C LEU A 639 -38.88 -13.82 -9.24
N GLY A 640 -37.74 -13.16 -9.03
CA GLY A 640 -37.62 -11.70 -9.09
C GLY A 640 -37.65 -11.11 -10.50
N CYS A 641 -37.55 -11.94 -11.54
CA CYS A 641 -37.66 -11.55 -12.95
C CYS A 641 -39.05 -11.83 -13.56
N VAL A 642 -39.96 -12.52 -12.86
CA VAL A 642 -41.33 -12.73 -13.36
C VAL A 642 -42.22 -11.63 -12.77
N PRO A 643 -43.00 -10.90 -13.58
CA PRO A 643 -43.87 -9.82 -13.10
C PRO A 643 -44.95 -10.29 -12.11
#